data_AF-A0A7C8MEY3-F1
#
_entry.id   AF-A0A7C8MEY3-F1
#
_cell.length_a   1.000
_cell.length_b   1.000
_cell.length_c   1.000
_cell.angle_alpha   90.00
_cell.angle_beta   90.00
_cell.angle_gamma   90.00
#
_symmetry.space_group_name_H-M   'P 1'
#
loop_
_entity.id
_entity.type
_entity.pdbx_description
1 polymer ?
#
loop_
_entity_poly.entity_id
_entity_poly.type
_entity_poly.pdbx_seq_one_letter_code
_entity_poly.pdbx_strand_id
1 'polypeptide(L)'
;MEPHSRPCPSPRHGTFQLPQALVLLLSTALADSSHHAVAPAASHADREPDIKIATRLLALLNPFLDRRAWTTSVFVGMVELTALCGIGSALWLWSKRGARGEPAGETAGPNAHADDAAASDPGLLKKHSTLKSYTVSSTGFTYPAIRTFYRPHPQQDKLPNKPSPLPLLVFIHGLGGSAAQFHPILISLSNLASCLAIDLPGCGLSSVSPTSWEAYTTDALTQLLAVVIEAHRNRDEGQNVVLIGHSMGCSLAALLASSSSPNATLLSDYVSGIIAICPKADPPTEKQQKTLKTMTSIPGLCFDLMRRWDRRGGINSKSVLRMAGSGADEETRKLQLRFNQQSRTEVWRRMSRGMIGDYSKVPPKGGLPGREVWSGLQIPVFLAAGEADEVTPVENVRRIVQFLGRDVAAIEPPSEKAGLPIAAAPFDPAMVDPELDERKHQDSGIDARDFPCLEKDAQLKDDATESLASTRSTNDSAVAPAEPRTDLATVSTPSSSATTSLPNPHPRRLVLKTAILPAPASHALLFAPSTTRPLAGLITHFLATHIDPRLSLGWQLTHLSTSGKWDVKNLAKWAAVVPVSEPIANTFHALKTLREVDETHSPKVFVKQWAGKLSDVIDISHDAPVYDPAGLSSPPPGLPPIRYHKFPTVSKQPPTVAEVASFIALIDGIRAENKAEGRKGLLGVHCHYGFNRTGFFLVSYLVERLGFRVEDAIEAFGRARAPGVRHQHFVDALHVRYCVGLRKAPTL
;
A
#
# COMPACT_ATOMS: atom_id res chain seq x y z
N MET A 1 -14.47 45.91 -76.09
CA MET A 1 -15.73 45.22 -76.40
C MET A 1 -16.42 44.91 -75.09
N GLU A 2 -17.57 45.54 -74.83
CA GLU A 2 -18.56 45.01 -73.87
C GLU A 2 -19.25 43.75 -74.46
N PRO A 3 -20.14 43.00 -73.76
CA PRO A 3 -20.66 43.05 -72.37
C PRO A 3 -20.60 41.64 -71.68
N HIS A 4 -20.94 41.33 -70.41
CA HIS A 4 -22.20 41.46 -69.68
C HIS A 4 -22.04 41.07 -68.17
N SER A 5 -22.60 41.91 -67.29
CA SER A 5 -23.56 41.58 -66.20
C SER A 5 -23.13 40.87 -64.89
N ARG A 6 -22.82 41.69 -63.85
CA ARG A 6 -23.25 41.73 -62.41
C ARG A 6 -23.61 40.45 -61.59
N PRO A 7 -23.34 40.38 -60.25
CA PRO A 7 -23.41 41.52 -59.30
C PRO A 7 -22.24 41.70 -58.30
N CYS A 8 -22.00 42.98 -57.98
CA CYS A 8 -21.46 43.51 -56.72
C CYS A 8 -22.67 43.94 -55.83
N PRO A 9 -22.56 44.29 -54.51
CA PRO A 9 -21.37 44.84 -53.87
C PRO A 9 -21.09 44.36 -52.42
N SER A 10 -19.82 44.31 -52.05
CA SER A 10 -19.41 44.77 -50.72
C SER A 10 -19.18 46.28 -50.82
N PRO A 11 -19.48 47.10 -49.78
CA PRO A 11 -18.42 47.35 -48.80
C PRO A 11 -18.87 47.72 -47.36
N ARG A 12 -18.00 47.30 -46.43
CA ARG A 12 -17.48 48.05 -45.27
C ARG A 12 -18.35 48.41 -44.04
N HIS A 13 -17.79 47.94 -42.92
CA HIS A 13 -17.70 48.52 -41.56
C HIS A 13 -18.89 48.40 -40.60
N GLY A 14 -18.59 47.84 -39.42
CA GLY A 14 -19.39 48.02 -38.21
C GLY A 14 -19.46 46.78 -37.30
N THR A 15 -18.35 46.40 -36.67
CA THR A 15 -18.36 45.49 -35.52
C THR A 15 -19.06 46.16 -34.34
N PHE A 16 -20.24 45.67 -33.95
CA PHE A 16 -20.72 45.81 -32.57
C PHE A 16 -20.96 44.43 -31.97
N GLN A 17 -20.21 44.20 -30.90
CA GLN A 17 -20.16 42.98 -30.13
C GLN A 17 -21.45 42.85 -29.29
N LEU A 18 -21.81 41.60 -29.00
CA LEU A 18 -22.89 41.18 -28.10
C LEU A 18 -22.94 41.77 -26.65
N PRO A 19 -21.96 42.50 -26.09
CA PRO A 19 -22.08 43.01 -24.71
C PRO A 19 -23.05 44.18 -24.51
N GLN A 20 -23.40 44.95 -25.54
CA GLN A 20 -24.20 46.18 -25.33
C GLN A 20 -25.72 45.95 -25.22
N ALA A 21 -26.24 44.86 -25.81
CA ALA A 21 -27.65 44.49 -25.65
C ALA A 21 -27.94 43.91 -24.25
N LEU A 22 -26.96 43.24 -23.63
CA LEU A 22 -27.11 42.67 -22.28
C LEU A 22 -27.01 43.74 -21.18
N VAL A 23 -26.19 44.77 -21.39
CA VAL A 23 -26.03 45.90 -20.45
C VAL A 23 -27.27 46.82 -20.44
N LEU A 24 -27.95 46.99 -21.58
CA LEU A 24 -29.23 47.72 -21.63
C LEU A 24 -30.36 46.97 -20.90
N LEU A 25 -30.38 45.63 -20.98
CA LEU A 25 -31.37 44.80 -20.30
C LEU A 25 -31.16 44.78 -18.76
N LEU A 26 -29.91 44.85 -18.30
CA LEU A 26 -29.57 44.89 -16.87
C LEU A 26 -29.74 46.28 -16.24
N SER A 27 -29.72 47.36 -17.03
CA SER A 27 -29.93 48.73 -16.54
C SER A 27 -31.39 49.05 -16.17
N THR A 28 -32.35 48.27 -16.66
CA THR A 28 -33.79 48.46 -16.38
C THR A 28 -34.30 47.64 -15.20
N ALA A 29 -33.52 46.66 -14.72
CA ALA A 29 -33.91 45.76 -13.63
C ALA A 29 -33.38 46.17 -12.24
N LEU A 30 -32.54 47.20 -12.14
CA LEU A 30 -31.90 47.65 -10.89
C LEU A 30 -32.28 49.09 -10.48
N ALA A 31 -33.32 49.69 -11.05
CA ALA A 31 -33.84 50.97 -10.59
C ALA A 31 -34.87 50.76 -9.47
N ASP A 32 -34.41 50.96 -8.23
CA ASP A 32 -35.23 50.97 -7.02
C ASP A 32 -36.06 52.26 -6.95
N SER A 33 -37.36 52.18 -6.64
CA SER A 33 -38.08 53.29 -5.99
C SER A 33 -39.33 52.83 -5.25
N SER A 34 -39.35 53.23 -3.99
CA SER A 34 -40.39 53.14 -2.96
C SER A 34 -41.65 53.98 -3.24
N HIS A 35 -42.85 53.45 -2.94
CA HIS A 35 -43.85 53.99 -1.98
C HIS A 35 -45.30 53.43 -2.22
N HIS A 36 -45.93 53.00 -1.11
CA HIS A 36 -47.35 52.82 -0.74
C HIS A 36 -48.48 52.65 -1.79
N ALA A 37 -49.35 51.63 -1.61
CA ALA A 37 -50.66 51.74 -0.92
C ALA A 37 -51.58 50.48 -1.07
N VAL A 38 -52.16 50.06 0.07
CA VAL A 38 -53.51 49.50 0.38
C VAL A 38 -54.15 48.37 -0.47
N ALA A 39 -54.62 47.33 0.26
CA ALA A 39 -55.45 46.15 -0.10
C ALA A 39 -56.84 46.51 -0.73
N PRO A 40 -57.75 45.58 -1.18
CA PRO A 40 -57.89 44.16 -0.79
C PRO A 40 -58.38 43.13 -1.86
N ALA A 41 -58.24 41.84 -1.46
CA ALA A 41 -59.08 40.66 -1.74
C ALA A 41 -59.55 40.31 -3.17
N ALA A 42 -59.13 39.14 -3.68
CA ALA A 42 -59.99 38.20 -4.40
C ALA A 42 -59.38 36.78 -4.52
N SER A 43 -60.07 35.82 -3.88
CA SER A 43 -60.33 34.42 -4.26
C SER A 43 -59.23 33.49 -4.81
N HIS A 44 -59.04 32.41 -4.04
CA HIS A 44 -58.58 31.07 -4.41
C HIS A 44 -58.87 30.61 -5.86
N ALA A 45 -57.86 30.01 -6.49
CA ALA A 45 -58.03 28.91 -7.46
C ALA A 45 -56.83 27.95 -7.40
N ASP A 46 -57.13 26.67 -7.25
CA ASP A 46 -56.24 25.55 -6.99
C ASP A 46 -55.15 25.32 -8.05
N ARG A 47 -53.89 25.22 -7.59
CA ARG A 47 -52.80 24.51 -8.28
C ARG A 47 -51.86 23.88 -7.24
N GLU A 48 -52.35 22.88 -6.51
CA GLU A 48 -51.59 22.17 -5.48
C GLU A 48 -51.05 20.75 -5.78
N PRO A 49 -51.15 20.14 -7.00
CA PRO A 49 -50.53 18.83 -7.24
C PRO A 49 -49.08 18.90 -7.78
N ASP A 50 -48.70 19.93 -8.56
CA ASP A 50 -47.42 19.93 -9.30
C ASP A 50 -46.19 20.34 -8.45
N ILE A 51 -46.40 21.18 -7.43
CA ILE A 51 -45.31 21.68 -6.56
C ILE A 51 -44.81 20.57 -5.61
N LYS A 52 -45.68 19.61 -5.25
CA LYS A 52 -45.33 18.47 -4.39
C LYS A 52 -44.49 17.42 -5.11
N ILE A 53 -44.55 17.34 -6.44
CA ILE A 53 -43.76 16.39 -7.24
C ILE A 53 -42.35 16.93 -7.47
N ALA A 54 -42.21 18.21 -7.84
CA ALA A 54 -40.91 18.84 -8.06
C ALA A 54 -40.04 18.93 -6.78
N THR A 55 -40.67 19.24 -5.63
CA THR A 55 -39.99 19.26 -4.33
C THR A 55 -39.59 17.87 -3.84
N ARG A 56 -40.38 16.83 -4.14
CA ARG A 56 -40.00 15.43 -3.89
C ARG A 56 -38.86 14.96 -4.78
N LEU A 57 -38.83 15.39 -6.05
CA LEU A 57 -37.72 15.09 -6.98
C LEU A 57 -36.42 15.76 -6.54
N LEU A 58 -36.47 17.02 -6.12
CA LEU A 58 -35.32 17.77 -5.62
C LEU A 58 -34.80 17.21 -4.27
N ALA A 59 -35.68 16.78 -3.38
CA ALA A 59 -35.31 16.10 -2.14
C ALA A 59 -34.71 14.68 -2.39
N LEU A 60 -35.08 14.03 -3.50
CA LEU A 60 -34.49 12.77 -3.97
C LEU A 60 -33.10 12.95 -4.60
N LEU A 61 -32.84 14.12 -5.20
CA LEU A 61 -31.58 14.43 -5.87
C LEU A 61 -30.48 14.91 -4.91
N ASN A 62 -30.79 15.33 -3.68
CA ASN A 62 -29.77 15.73 -2.71
C ASN A 62 -30.17 15.47 -1.24
N PRO A 63 -29.91 14.27 -0.68
CA PRO A 63 -30.28 13.92 0.69
C PRO A 63 -29.39 14.55 1.79
N PHE A 64 -28.49 15.48 1.45
CA PHE A 64 -27.51 16.09 2.37
C PHE A 64 -27.61 17.62 2.51
N LEU A 65 -28.71 18.24 2.07
CA LEU A 65 -28.98 19.66 2.33
C LEU A 65 -29.69 19.84 3.68
N ASP A 66 -29.10 20.68 4.54
CA ASP A 66 -29.61 21.01 5.87
C ASP A 66 -30.94 21.77 5.79
N ARG A 67 -31.91 21.38 6.61
CA ARG A 67 -33.34 21.69 6.44
C ARG A 67 -33.77 23.09 6.92
N ARG A 68 -32.83 24.00 7.21
CA ARG A 68 -33.11 25.27 7.92
C ARG A 68 -33.14 26.55 7.08
N ALA A 69 -32.98 26.50 5.76
CA ALA A 69 -33.03 27.70 4.92
C ALA A 69 -34.07 27.54 3.80
N TRP A 70 -35.37 27.76 4.10
CA TRP A 70 -36.42 27.56 3.09
C TRP A 70 -37.60 28.54 3.17
N THR A 71 -37.36 29.85 3.07
CA THR A 71 -38.46 30.83 2.94
C THR A 71 -38.30 31.96 1.93
N THR A 72 -37.27 32.03 1.06
CA THR A 72 -37.13 33.21 0.16
C THR A 72 -36.77 32.98 -1.30
N SER A 73 -36.95 31.80 -1.91
CA SER A 73 -36.61 31.67 -3.35
C SER A 73 -37.42 30.63 -4.13
N VAL A 74 -38.72 30.88 -4.31
CA VAL A 74 -39.60 30.01 -5.12
C VAL A 74 -39.99 30.64 -6.47
N PHE A 75 -39.81 31.94 -6.68
CA PHE A 75 -40.21 32.59 -7.94
C PHE A 75 -39.13 32.67 -9.02
N VAL A 76 -37.85 32.46 -8.69
CA VAL A 76 -36.73 32.57 -9.65
C VAL A 76 -36.42 31.24 -10.36
N GLY A 77 -36.77 30.09 -9.76
CA GLY A 77 -36.39 28.76 -10.26
C GLY A 77 -37.18 28.24 -11.47
N MET A 78 -38.38 28.77 -11.76
CA MET A 78 -39.17 28.30 -12.90
C MET A 78 -38.71 28.87 -14.25
N VAL A 79 -38.05 30.03 -14.26
CA VAL A 79 -37.51 30.64 -15.51
C VAL A 79 -36.13 30.05 -15.86
N GLU A 80 -35.33 29.68 -14.86
CA GLU A 80 -34.02 29.03 -15.08
C GLU A 80 -34.14 27.59 -15.61
N LEU A 81 -35.19 26.85 -15.23
CA LEU A 81 -35.39 25.46 -15.69
C LEU A 81 -35.75 25.40 -17.19
N THR A 82 -36.54 26.35 -17.68
CA THR A 82 -36.89 26.43 -19.11
C THR A 82 -35.71 26.94 -19.94
N ALA A 83 -34.87 27.82 -19.39
CA ALA A 83 -33.62 28.24 -20.01
C ALA A 83 -32.59 27.10 -20.08
N LEU A 84 -32.47 26.26 -19.03
CA LEU A 84 -31.58 25.09 -19.02
C LEU A 84 -32.00 24.00 -20.01
N CYS A 85 -33.30 23.78 -20.22
CA CYS A 85 -33.80 22.88 -21.26
C CYS A 85 -33.57 23.43 -22.68
N GLY A 86 -33.72 24.74 -22.89
CA GLY A 86 -33.46 25.39 -24.18
C GLY A 86 -31.97 25.46 -24.55
N ILE A 87 -31.10 25.76 -23.58
CA ILE A 87 -29.63 25.83 -23.76
C ILE A 87 -29.05 24.43 -24.00
N GLY A 88 -29.59 23.39 -23.33
CA GLY A 88 -29.20 22.00 -23.57
C GLY A 88 -29.52 21.53 -24.99
N SER A 89 -30.68 21.91 -25.54
CA SER A 89 -31.05 21.61 -26.93
C SER A 89 -30.19 22.38 -27.94
N ALA A 90 -29.86 23.65 -27.66
CA ALA A 90 -29.00 24.47 -28.50
C ALA A 90 -27.54 23.99 -28.52
N LEU A 91 -26.98 23.60 -27.37
CA LEU A 91 -25.63 23.03 -27.27
C LEU A 91 -25.51 21.65 -27.92
N TRP A 92 -26.58 20.83 -27.87
CA TRP A 92 -26.65 19.55 -28.57
C TRP A 92 -26.74 19.70 -30.10
N LEU A 93 -27.47 20.72 -30.59
CA LEU A 93 -27.48 21.07 -32.02
C LEU A 93 -26.14 21.70 -32.48
N TRP A 94 -25.45 22.43 -31.60
CA TRP A 94 -24.14 23.02 -31.91
C TRP A 94 -23.03 21.96 -31.92
N SER A 95 -23.08 20.95 -31.03
CA SER A 95 -22.13 19.83 -31.05
C SER A 95 -22.28 18.93 -32.28
N LYS A 96 -23.46 18.88 -32.91
CA LYS A 96 -23.70 18.16 -34.18
C LYS A 96 -23.19 18.90 -35.43
N ARG A 97 -22.90 20.21 -35.36
CA ARG A 97 -22.38 20.99 -36.50
C ARG A 97 -20.85 21.03 -36.58
N GLY A 98 -20.14 20.70 -35.50
CA GLY A 98 -18.67 20.61 -35.46
C GLY A 98 -18.08 19.27 -35.90
N ALA A 99 -18.91 18.24 -36.12
CA ALA A 99 -18.46 16.89 -36.46
C ALA A 99 -18.62 16.59 -37.97
N ARG A 100 -17.74 17.17 -38.78
CA ARG A 100 -17.37 16.61 -40.09
C ARG A 100 -15.84 16.46 -40.10
N GLY A 101 -15.37 15.32 -39.62
CA GLY A 101 -13.95 14.96 -39.57
C GLY A 101 -13.74 13.70 -38.72
N GLU A 102 -13.66 12.55 -39.40
CA GLU A 102 -13.24 11.21 -38.98
C GLU A 102 -14.07 10.42 -37.93
N PRO A 103 -14.26 9.09 -38.11
CA PRO A 103 -15.23 8.31 -37.35
C PRO A 103 -14.60 7.76 -36.06
N ALA A 104 -14.97 8.34 -34.91
CA ALA A 104 -14.79 7.70 -33.61
C ALA A 104 -16.06 6.92 -33.25
N GLY A 105 -15.92 5.60 -33.08
CA GLY A 105 -17.03 4.67 -32.85
C GLY A 105 -17.83 4.98 -31.58
N GLU A 106 -19.14 5.08 -31.75
CA GLU A 106 -20.14 5.01 -30.69
C GLU A 106 -20.33 3.56 -30.24
N THR A 107 -20.16 3.31 -28.93
CA THR A 107 -20.90 2.41 -28.01
C THR A 107 -19.96 1.95 -26.89
N ALA A 108 -20.03 2.59 -25.72
CA ALA A 108 -19.35 2.09 -24.53
C ALA A 108 -20.09 0.84 -24.03
N GLY A 109 -19.72 -0.32 -24.59
CA GLY A 109 -20.17 -1.63 -24.14
C GLY A 109 -19.47 -2.07 -22.84
N PRO A 110 -19.87 -3.21 -22.25
CA PRO A 110 -19.28 -3.76 -21.02
C PRO A 110 -17.77 -4.05 -21.08
N ASN A 111 -17.17 -4.02 -22.28
CA ASN A 111 -15.73 -4.21 -22.51
C ASN A 111 -14.89 -2.94 -22.27
N ALA A 112 -15.45 -1.73 -22.42
CA ALA A 112 -14.67 -0.48 -22.31
C ALA A 112 -14.01 -0.30 -20.92
N HIS A 113 -14.64 -0.79 -19.85
CA HIS A 113 -14.08 -0.74 -18.49
C HIS A 113 -12.98 -1.80 -18.27
N ALA A 114 -13.07 -2.96 -18.91
CA ALA A 114 -12.02 -3.97 -18.88
C ALA A 114 -10.80 -3.50 -19.68
N ASP A 115 -11.03 -2.84 -20.82
CA ASP A 115 -9.98 -2.28 -21.67
C ASP A 115 -9.20 -1.16 -20.95
N ASP A 116 -9.88 -0.29 -20.20
CA ASP A 116 -9.24 0.76 -19.38
C ASP A 116 -8.42 0.20 -18.20
N ALA A 117 -8.97 -0.80 -17.50
CA ALA A 117 -8.24 -1.48 -16.42
C ALA A 117 -7.01 -2.24 -16.95
N ALA A 118 -7.14 -2.91 -18.10
CA ALA A 118 -6.03 -3.63 -18.73
C ALA A 118 -4.93 -2.66 -19.20
N ALA A 119 -5.31 -1.49 -19.74
CA ALA A 119 -4.36 -0.46 -20.14
C ALA A 119 -3.57 0.08 -18.93
N SER A 120 -4.28 0.38 -17.84
CA SER A 120 -3.71 1.04 -16.65
C SER A 120 -3.06 0.10 -15.62
N ASP A 121 -3.21 -1.22 -15.76
CA ASP A 121 -2.62 -2.19 -14.84
C ASP A 121 -1.07 -2.08 -14.80
N PRO A 122 -0.47 -2.09 -13.61
CA PRO A 122 0.98 -2.18 -13.45
C PRO A 122 1.58 -3.46 -14.04
N GLY A 123 2.85 -3.40 -14.47
CA GLY A 123 3.54 -4.53 -15.11
C GLY A 123 3.54 -5.81 -14.28
N LEU A 124 3.66 -5.69 -12.94
CA LEU A 124 3.59 -6.83 -12.02
C LEU A 124 2.23 -7.55 -12.10
N LEU A 125 1.12 -6.80 -12.16
CA LEU A 125 -0.22 -7.36 -12.26
C LEU A 125 -0.46 -7.98 -13.63
N LYS A 126 -0.07 -7.29 -14.71
CA LYS A 126 -0.17 -7.81 -16.08
C LYS A 126 0.52 -9.17 -16.24
N LYS A 127 1.73 -9.31 -15.68
CA LYS A 127 2.55 -10.52 -15.82
C LYS A 127 2.03 -11.74 -15.04
N HIS A 128 1.37 -11.53 -13.90
CA HIS A 128 1.03 -12.59 -12.95
C HIS A 128 -0.47 -12.75 -12.72
N SER A 129 -1.31 -12.12 -13.53
CA SER A 129 -2.77 -12.28 -13.47
C SER A 129 -3.27 -13.28 -14.49
N THR A 130 -4.23 -14.11 -14.09
CA THR A 130 -4.94 -15.04 -14.97
C THR A 130 -6.44 -14.91 -14.76
N LEU A 131 -7.23 -15.15 -15.81
CA LEU A 131 -8.69 -15.27 -15.72
C LEU A 131 -9.04 -16.75 -15.65
N LYS A 132 -9.79 -17.15 -14.60
CA LYS A 132 -10.23 -18.53 -14.41
C LYS A 132 -11.73 -18.58 -14.10
N SER A 133 -12.35 -19.68 -14.48
CA SER A 133 -13.73 -20.00 -14.12
C SER A 133 -13.77 -20.69 -12.77
N TYR A 134 -14.72 -20.31 -11.90
CA TYR A 134 -14.94 -20.94 -10.60
C TYR A 134 -16.42 -21.26 -10.41
N THR A 135 -16.69 -22.49 -10.01
CA THR A 135 -18.05 -22.95 -9.66
C THR A 135 -18.14 -23.16 -8.15
N VAL A 136 -19.13 -22.53 -7.53
CA VAL A 136 -19.39 -22.65 -6.08
C VAL A 136 -20.55 -23.60 -5.88
N SER A 137 -20.26 -24.88 -5.64
CA SER A 137 -21.25 -25.97 -5.60
C SER A 137 -22.40 -25.71 -4.61
N SER A 138 -22.12 -25.11 -3.47
CA SER A 138 -23.09 -24.79 -2.41
C SER A 138 -24.10 -23.71 -2.80
N THR A 139 -23.75 -22.80 -3.71
CA THR A 139 -24.68 -21.77 -4.24
C THR A 139 -25.21 -22.09 -5.63
N GLY A 140 -24.58 -23.01 -6.35
CA GLY A 140 -24.87 -23.31 -7.75
C GLY A 140 -24.40 -22.24 -8.74
N PHE A 141 -23.70 -21.20 -8.28
CA PHE A 141 -23.20 -20.15 -9.16
C PHE A 141 -21.86 -20.53 -9.80
N THR A 142 -21.77 -20.27 -11.11
CA THR A 142 -20.52 -20.33 -11.89
C THR A 142 -20.11 -18.92 -12.28
N TYR A 143 -18.90 -18.54 -11.89
CA TYR A 143 -18.26 -17.28 -12.24
C TYR A 143 -17.25 -17.57 -13.36
N PRO A 144 -17.59 -17.27 -14.63
CA PRO A 144 -16.87 -17.79 -15.79
C PRO A 144 -15.45 -17.21 -15.96
N ALA A 145 -15.22 -15.99 -15.47
CA ALA A 145 -13.92 -15.34 -15.54
C ALA A 145 -13.70 -14.42 -14.35
N ILE A 146 -12.91 -14.88 -13.39
CA ILE A 146 -12.43 -14.14 -12.23
C ILE A 146 -10.92 -13.91 -12.39
N ARG A 147 -10.47 -12.66 -12.29
CA ARG A 147 -9.05 -12.32 -12.31
C ARG A 147 -8.42 -12.68 -10.97
N THR A 148 -7.43 -13.55 -11.03
CA THR A 148 -6.55 -13.90 -9.91
C THR A 148 -5.12 -13.54 -10.26
N PHE A 149 -4.55 -12.58 -9.53
CA PHE A 149 -3.11 -12.36 -9.48
C PHE A 149 -2.51 -13.43 -8.57
N TYR A 150 -1.56 -14.20 -9.08
CA TYR A 150 -0.83 -15.19 -8.27
C TYR A 150 0.67 -15.11 -8.58
N ARG A 151 1.45 -14.74 -7.56
CA ARG A 151 2.92 -14.74 -7.63
C ARG A 151 3.46 -15.68 -6.56
N PRO A 152 3.97 -16.87 -6.95
CA PRO A 152 4.72 -17.73 -6.06
C PRO A 152 5.94 -17.00 -5.48
N HIS A 153 6.36 -17.38 -4.27
CA HIS A 153 7.60 -16.86 -3.71
C HIS A 153 8.79 -17.22 -4.63
N PRO A 154 9.65 -16.27 -5.04
CA PRO A 154 10.72 -16.53 -6.03
C PRO A 154 11.72 -17.62 -5.62
N GLN A 155 11.81 -17.92 -4.32
CA GLN A 155 12.71 -18.91 -3.75
C GLN A 155 11.93 -19.97 -2.95
N GLN A 156 10.65 -20.19 -3.28
CA GLN A 156 9.76 -21.12 -2.56
C GLN A 156 10.41 -22.51 -2.36
N ASP A 157 11.03 -23.05 -3.41
CA ASP A 157 11.64 -24.40 -3.39
C ASP A 157 12.86 -24.51 -2.46
N LYS A 158 13.42 -23.37 -2.05
CA LYS A 158 14.59 -23.29 -1.16
C LYS A 158 14.23 -22.95 0.28
N LEU A 159 12.94 -22.73 0.56
CA LEU A 159 12.44 -22.41 1.89
C LEU A 159 11.83 -23.65 2.54
N PRO A 160 11.93 -23.81 3.87
CA PRO A 160 11.41 -24.99 4.55
C PRO A 160 9.88 -25.11 4.42
N ASN A 161 9.41 -26.30 4.05
CA ASN A 161 7.98 -26.64 3.98
C ASN A 161 7.48 -27.43 5.20
N LYS A 162 8.33 -27.64 6.22
CA LYS A 162 7.96 -28.25 7.51
C LYS A 162 7.89 -27.20 8.63
N PRO A 163 6.91 -27.29 9.57
CA PRO A 163 5.83 -28.28 9.63
C PRO A 163 4.75 -28.09 8.55
N SER A 164 4.65 -26.89 7.98
CA SER A 164 3.82 -26.56 6.81
C SER A 164 4.57 -25.57 5.90
N PRO A 165 4.18 -25.42 4.62
CA PRO A 165 4.65 -24.34 3.77
C PRO A 165 4.42 -22.95 4.41
N LEU A 166 5.14 -21.95 3.91
CA LEU A 166 4.88 -20.56 4.27
C LEU A 166 3.41 -20.21 3.96
N PRO A 167 2.73 -19.41 4.81
CA PRO A 167 1.35 -19.04 4.56
C PRO A 167 1.16 -18.31 3.23
N LEU A 168 0.05 -18.60 2.54
CA LEU A 168 -0.39 -17.85 1.36
C LEU A 168 -0.99 -16.51 1.81
N LEU A 169 -0.46 -15.39 1.28
CA LEU A 169 -1.00 -14.06 1.56
C LEU A 169 -2.11 -13.73 0.57
N VAL A 170 -3.35 -13.57 1.06
CA VAL A 170 -4.54 -13.37 0.22
C VAL A 170 -5.07 -11.95 0.36
N PHE A 171 -5.16 -11.21 -0.74
CA PHE A 171 -5.60 -9.81 -0.78
C PHE A 171 -7.03 -9.68 -1.31
N ILE A 172 -7.90 -9.06 -0.53
CA ILE A 172 -9.34 -8.94 -0.80
C ILE A 172 -9.73 -7.47 -0.79
N HIS A 173 -10.12 -6.94 -1.95
CA HIS A 173 -10.45 -5.52 -2.10
C HIS A 173 -11.87 -5.19 -1.63
N GLY A 174 -12.13 -3.90 -1.41
CA GLY A 174 -13.43 -3.38 -1.01
C GLY A 174 -14.41 -3.11 -2.16
N LEU A 175 -15.58 -2.57 -1.82
CA LEU A 175 -16.62 -2.19 -2.76
C LEU A 175 -16.10 -1.19 -3.81
N GLY A 176 -16.29 -1.50 -5.09
CA GLY A 176 -15.84 -0.66 -6.20
C GLY A 176 -14.32 -0.63 -6.40
N GLY A 177 -13.58 -1.45 -5.66
CA GLY A 177 -12.14 -1.62 -5.80
C GLY A 177 -11.73 -2.70 -6.81
N SER A 178 -10.44 -3.02 -6.82
CA SER A 178 -9.84 -4.13 -7.58
C SER A 178 -8.51 -4.55 -6.94
N ALA A 179 -7.96 -5.69 -7.35
CA ALA A 179 -6.63 -6.17 -6.94
C ALA A 179 -5.51 -5.13 -7.20
N ALA A 180 -5.70 -4.23 -8.16
CA ALA A 180 -4.73 -3.19 -8.49
C ALA A 180 -4.48 -2.20 -7.35
N GLN A 181 -5.45 -2.03 -6.43
CA GLN A 181 -5.30 -1.17 -5.25
C GLN A 181 -4.20 -1.65 -4.30
N PHE A 182 -3.88 -2.94 -4.30
CA PHE A 182 -2.83 -3.51 -3.46
C PHE A 182 -1.44 -3.49 -4.10
N HIS A 183 -1.31 -3.01 -5.36
CA HIS A 183 -0.05 -3.06 -6.10
C HIS A 183 1.17 -2.55 -5.30
N PRO A 184 1.11 -1.39 -4.60
CA PRO A 184 2.29 -0.90 -3.89
C PRO A 184 2.72 -1.80 -2.71
N ILE A 185 1.78 -2.48 -2.04
CA ILE A 185 2.08 -3.43 -0.97
C ILE A 185 2.53 -4.78 -1.54
N LEU A 186 1.96 -5.22 -2.66
CA LEU A 186 2.34 -6.46 -3.34
C LEU A 186 3.82 -6.46 -3.75
N ILE A 187 4.39 -5.30 -4.10
CA ILE A 187 5.83 -5.16 -4.39
C ILE A 187 6.69 -5.60 -3.19
N SER A 188 6.30 -5.21 -1.97
CA SER A 188 7.03 -5.58 -0.76
C SER A 188 6.73 -7.01 -0.31
N LEU A 189 5.44 -7.40 -0.21
CA LEU A 189 5.05 -8.67 0.41
C LEU A 189 5.28 -9.91 -0.47
N SER A 190 5.31 -9.76 -1.80
CA SER A 190 5.56 -10.90 -2.70
C SER A 190 7.02 -11.41 -2.69
N ASN A 191 7.91 -10.72 -1.96
CA ASN A 191 9.25 -11.20 -1.66
C ASN A 191 9.35 -11.87 -0.27
N LEU A 192 8.23 -12.04 0.44
CA LEU A 192 8.15 -12.70 1.75
C LEU A 192 7.44 -14.05 1.66
N ALA A 193 6.38 -14.11 0.85
CA ALA A 193 5.58 -15.31 0.65
C ALA A 193 4.85 -15.25 -0.69
N SER A 194 4.27 -16.37 -1.10
CA SER A 194 3.36 -16.44 -2.24
C SER A 194 2.16 -15.52 -1.97
N CYS A 195 1.78 -14.73 -2.97
CA CYS A 195 0.71 -13.73 -2.86
C CYS A 195 -0.40 -14.04 -3.88
N LEU A 196 -1.64 -14.01 -3.41
CA LEU A 196 -2.87 -14.15 -4.19
C LEU A 196 -3.73 -12.89 -4.03
N ALA A 197 -3.99 -12.14 -5.10
CA ALA A 197 -4.96 -11.04 -5.08
C ALA A 197 -6.12 -11.34 -6.03
N ILE A 198 -7.35 -11.13 -5.55
CA ILE A 198 -8.56 -11.59 -6.24
C ILE A 198 -9.42 -10.37 -6.59
N ASP A 199 -9.79 -10.24 -7.86
CA ASP A 199 -10.88 -9.34 -8.25
C ASP A 199 -12.23 -10.02 -8.00
N LEU A 200 -13.08 -9.39 -7.20
CA LEU A 200 -14.47 -9.82 -7.05
C LEU A 200 -15.22 -9.77 -8.41
N PRO A 201 -16.33 -10.50 -8.57
CA PRO A 201 -17.09 -10.52 -9.83
C PRO A 201 -17.41 -9.10 -10.32
N GLY A 202 -17.12 -8.82 -11.59
CA GLY A 202 -17.33 -7.52 -12.24
C GLY A 202 -16.40 -6.38 -11.81
N CYS A 203 -15.46 -6.63 -10.89
CA CYS A 203 -14.41 -5.68 -10.50
C CYS A 203 -13.13 -5.90 -11.31
N GLY A 204 -12.38 -4.82 -11.56
CA GLY A 204 -11.16 -4.85 -12.37
C GLY A 204 -11.38 -5.55 -13.72
N LEU A 205 -10.67 -6.66 -13.94
CA LEU A 205 -10.78 -7.47 -15.16
C LEU A 205 -11.70 -8.69 -15.01
N SER A 206 -12.25 -8.95 -13.82
CA SER A 206 -13.26 -10.00 -13.65
C SER A 206 -14.52 -9.68 -14.44
N SER A 207 -15.10 -10.71 -15.05
CA SER A 207 -16.38 -10.60 -15.75
C SER A 207 -17.53 -10.33 -14.77
N VAL A 208 -18.59 -9.67 -15.26
CA VAL A 208 -19.82 -9.35 -14.49
C VAL A 208 -20.75 -10.57 -14.36
N SER A 209 -20.38 -11.73 -14.90
CA SER A 209 -21.21 -12.92 -14.85
C SER A 209 -20.91 -13.75 -13.59
N PRO A 210 -21.92 -14.39 -12.96
CA PRO A 210 -23.34 -14.34 -13.30
C PRO A 210 -23.96 -12.99 -12.90
N THR A 211 -25.07 -12.60 -13.53
CA THR A 211 -25.71 -11.28 -13.35
C THR A 211 -26.78 -11.24 -12.26
N SER A 212 -27.07 -12.40 -11.64
CA SER A 212 -28.02 -12.53 -10.52
C SER A 212 -27.54 -11.70 -9.32
N TRP A 213 -28.47 -11.02 -8.65
CA TRP A 213 -28.15 -10.22 -7.46
C TRP A 213 -27.65 -11.08 -6.29
N GLU A 214 -28.15 -12.31 -6.18
CA GLU A 214 -27.76 -13.26 -5.12
C GLU A 214 -26.27 -13.64 -5.19
N ALA A 215 -25.68 -13.65 -6.39
CA ALA A 215 -24.27 -13.94 -6.60
C ALA A 215 -23.31 -12.84 -6.10
N TYR A 216 -23.85 -11.69 -5.69
CA TYR A 216 -23.09 -10.57 -5.14
C TYR A 216 -23.40 -10.32 -3.67
N THR A 217 -24.13 -11.23 -3.02
CA THR A 217 -24.31 -11.19 -1.57
C THR A 217 -22.97 -11.43 -0.89
N THR A 218 -22.80 -10.87 0.32
CA THR A 218 -21.57 -11.09 1.10
C THR A 218 -21.30 -12.58 1.32
N ASP A 219 -22.36 -13.37 1.48
CA ASP A 219 -22.28 -14.82 1.61
C ASP A 219 -21.78 -15.51 0.33
N ALA A 220 -22.40 -15.25 -0.82
CA ALA A 220 -21.95 -15.81 -2.10
C ALA A 220 -20.51 -15.40 -2.45
N LEU A 221 -20.12 -14.15 -2.17
CA LEU A 221 -18.76 -13.67 -2.37
C LEU A 221 -17.77 -14.35 -1.42
N THR A 222 -18.14 -14.59 -0.17
CA THR A 222 -17.33 -15.33 0.81
C THR A 222 -17.09 -16.77 0.33
N GLN A 223 -18.15 -17.44 -0.14
CA GLN A 223 -18.05 -18.80 -0.67
C GLN A 223 -17.20 -18.87 -1.96
N LEU A 224 -17.33 -17.88 -2.86
CA LEU A 224 -16.44 -17.75 -4.03
C LEU A 224 -14.98 -17.58 -3.62
N LEU A 225 -14.70 -16.67 -2.68
CA LEU A 225 -13.34 -16.47 -2.18
C LEU A 225 -12.75 -17.75 -1.61
N ALA A 226 -13.55 -18.53 -0.85
CA ALA A 226 -13.10 -19.82 -0.32
C ALA A 226 -12.67 -20.78 -1.44
N VAL A 227 -13.49 -20.94 -2.48
CA VAL A 227 -13.16 -21.79 -3.64
C VAL A 227 -11.90 -21.32 -4.36
N VAL A 228 -11.74 -20.01 -4.56
CA VAL A 228 -10.55 -19.45 -5.23
C VAL A 228 -9.29 -19.66 -4.39
N ILE A 229 -9.36 -19.48 -3.07
CA ILE A 229 -8.24 -19.68 -2.15
C ILE A 229 -7.85 -21.17 -2.08
N GLU A 230 -8.82 -22.07 -1.97
CA GLU A 230 -8.61 -23.52 -2.00
C GLU A 230 -7.93 -23.97 -3.30
N ALA A 231 -8.25 -23.34 -4.43
CA ALA A 231 -7.62 -23.64 -5.71
C ALA A 231 -6.15 -23.19 -5.84
N HIS A 232 -5.64 -22.35 -4.92
CA HIS A 232 -4.28 -21.81 -4.97
C HIS A 232 -3.41 -22.20 -3.78
N ARG A 233 -3.99 -22.52 -2.62
CA ARG A 233 -3.22 -23.01 -1.48
C ARG A 233 -2.77 -24.46 -1.72
N ASN A 234 -1.60 -24.83 -1.21
CA ASN A 234 -1.16 -26.21 -1.18
C ASN A 234 -1.91 -26.97 -0.08
N ARG A 235 -3.06 -27.56 -0.43
CA ARG A 235 -3.98 -28.27 0.46
C ARG A 235 -3.32 -29.53 1.05
N ASP A 236 -2.58 -30.25 0.23
CA ASP A 236 -1.97 -31.53 0.57
C ASP A 236 -0.86 -31.36 1.62
N GLU A 237 -0.14 -30.24 1.57
CA GLU A 237 0.86 -29.87 2.58
C GLU A 237 0.30 -29.00 3.72
N GLY A 238 -1.03 -28.84 3.81
CA GLY A 238 -1.68 -28.09 4.89
C GLY A 238 -1.29 -26.61 4.94
N GLN A 239 -1.08 -25.97 3.78
CA GLN A 239 -0.69 -24.56 3.73
C GLN A 239 -1.77 -23.66 4.35
N ASN A 240 -1.36 -22.91 5.36
CA ASN A 240 -2.17 -21.88 6.00
C ASN A 240 -2.31 -20.63 5.12
N VAL A 241 -3.28 -19.76 5.46
CA VAL A 241 -3.53 -18.51 4.74
C VAL A 241 -3.58 -17.32 5.70
N VAL A 242 -3.13 -16.17 5.23
CA VAL A 242 -3.30 -14.88 5.92
C VAL A 242 -4.17 -13.99 5.05
N LEU A 243 -5.27 -13.50 5.59
CA LEU A 243 -6.24 -12.69 4.85
C LEU A 243 -5.93 -11.20 5.05
N ILE A 244 -5.75 -10.47 3.96
CA ILE A 244 -5.44 -9.04 3.91
C ILE A 244 -6.60 -8.33 3.22
N GLY A 245 -7.48 -7.74 4.03
CA GLY A 245 -8.68 -7.05 3.56
C GLY A 245 -8.51 -5.54 3.54
N HIS A 246 -9.14 -4.87 2.57
CA HIS A 246 -9.35 -3.42 2.59
C HIS A 246 -10.85 -3.10 2.57
N SER A 247 -11.29 -2.19 3.44
CA SER A 247 -12.69 -1.73 3.49
C SER A 247 -13.67 -2.90 3.62
N MET A 248 -14.66 -3.04 2.72
CA MET A 248 -15.56 -4.20 2.65
C MET A 248 -14.82 -5.55 2.56
N GLY A 249 -13.63 -5.60 1.97
CA GLY A 249 -12.80 -6.81 1.93
C GLY A 249 -12.39 -7.30 3.32
N CYS A 250 -12.28 -6.41 4.31
CA CYS A 250 -12.07 -6.79 5.71
C CYS A 250 -13.24 -7.61 6.26
N SER A 251 -14.46 -7.24 5.89
CA SER A 251 -15.68 -7.92 6.31
C SER A 251 -15.76 -9.33 5.71
N LEU A 252 -15.43 -9.49 4.43
CA LEU A 252 -15.35 -10.81 3.79
C LEU A 252 -14.24 -11.67 4.42
N ALA A 253 -13.09 -11.07 4.70
CA ALA A 253 -12.00 -11.76 5.39
C ALA A 253 -12.40 -12.22 6.81
N ALA A 254 -13.12 -11.40 7.57
CA ALA A 254 -13.62 -11.78 8.89
C ALA A 254 -14.64 -12.92 8.82
N LEU A 255 -15.53 -12.93 7.81
CA LEU A 255 -16.47 -14.02 7.56
C LEU A 255 -15.77 -15.34 7.17
N LEU A 256 -14.62 -15.30 6.51
CA LEU A 256 -13.83 -16.50 6.22
C LEU A 256 -13.05 -17.00 7.44
N ALA A 257 -12.57 -16.08 8.27
CA ALA A 257 -11.62 -16.39 9.34
C ALA A 257 -12.28 -16.79 10.67
N SER A 258 -13.43 -16.22 10.99
CA SER A 258 -14.03 -16.36 12.32
C SER A 258 -14.72 -17.71 12.53
N SER A 259 -14.54 -18.29 13.72
CA SER A 259 -15.20 -19.56 14.10
C SER A 259 -16.70 -19.39 14.39
N SER A 260 -17.15 -18.18 14.70
CA SER A 260 -18.57 -17.84 14.87
C SER A 260 -19.24 -17.44 13.55
N SER A 261 -18.52 -17.46 12.44
CA SER A 261 -19.07 -17.13 11.13
C SER A 261 -20.01 -18.25 10.64
N PRO A 262 -21.12 -17.91 9.96
CA PRO A 262 -21.91 -18.89 9.21
C PRO A 262 -21.08 -19.69 8.19
N ASN A 263 -19.94 -19.13 7.77
CA ASN A 263 -19.02 -19.70 6.78
C ASN A 263 -17.75 -20.30 7.41
N ALA A 264 -17.73 -20.54 8.73
CA ALA A 264 -16.56 -21.04 9.45
C ALA A 264 -16.01 -22.35 8.88
N THR A 265 -16.89 -23.25 8.42
CA THR A 265 -16.54 -24.56 7.85
C THR A 265 -15.79 -24.49 6.52
N LEU A 266 -15.73 -23.32 5.87
CA LEU A 266 -15.06 -23.17 4.58
C LEU A 266 -13.55 -23.13 4.72
N LEU A 267 -13.04 -22.17 5.49
CA LEU A 267 -11.60 -21.87 5.55
C LEU A 267 -11.08 -21.52 6.94
N SER A 268 -11.93 -21.29 7.94
CA SER A 268 -11.52 -20.74 9.24
C SER A 268 -10.33 -21.50 9.82
N ASP A 269 -10.34 -22.84 9.70
CA ASP A 269 -9.30 -23.71 10.24
C ASP A 269 -7.90 -23.49 9.67
N TYR A 270 -7.82 -23.00 8.43
CA TYR A 270 -6.57 -22.74 7.72
C TYR A 270 -6.16 -21.26 7.77
N VAL A 271 -6.99 -20.38 8.32
CA VAL A 271 -6.64 -18.96 8.49
C VAL A 271 -5.74 -18.81 9.72
N SER A 272 -4.49 -18.40 9.50
CA SER A 272 -3.50 -18.17 10.55
C SER A 272 -3.39 -16.71 10.99
N GLY A 273 -4.05 -15.77 10.29
CA GLY A 273 -4.16 -14.38 10.72
C GLY A 273 -4.97 -13.51 9.76
N ILE A 274 -5.37 -12.33 10.24
CA ILE A 274 -6.08 -11.31 9.46
C ILE A 274 -5.42 -9.94 9.61
N ILE A 275 -5.29 -9.23 8.48
CA ILE A 275 -4.88 -7.84 8.40
C ILE A 275 -6.06 -7.07 7.80
N ALA A 276 -6.69 -6.21 8.60
CA ALA A 276 -7.87 -5.47 8.22
C ALA A 276 -7.55 -3.97 8.11
N ILE A 277 -7.60 -3.45 6.88
CA ILE A 277 -7.21 -2.09 6.53
C ILE A 277 -8.47 -1.26 6.26
N CYS A 278 -8.67 -0.19 7.02
CA CYS A 278 -9.89 0.63 7.02
C CYS A 278 -11.18 -0.21 7.26
N PRO A 279 -11.24 -1.08 8.28
CA PRO A 279 -12.35 -2.02 8.44
C PRO A 279 -13.66 -1.34 8.83
N LYS A 280 -14.79 -1.98 8.48
CA LYS A 280 -16.11 -1.65 9.01
C LYS A 280 -16.45 -2.57 10.17
N ALA A 281 -16.76 -1.99 11.33
CA ALA A 281 -17.02 -2.76 12.56
C ALA A 281 -18.45 -3.32 12.59
N ASP A 282 -19.43 -2.44 12.38
CA ASP A 282 -20.85 -2.78 12.48
C ASP A 282 -21.50 -2.93 11.11
N PRO A 283 -22.53 -3.80 11.02
CA PRO A 283 -23.40 -3.82 9.86
C PRO A 283 -24.11 -2.47 9.64
N PRO A 284 -24.62 -2.20 8.42
CA PRO A 284 -25.34 -0.96 8.15
C PRO A 284 -26.57 -0.83 9.06
N THR A 285 -26.73 0.35 9.68
CA THR A 285 -27.93 0.70 10.48
C THR A 285 -29.20 0.67 9.64
N GLU A 286 -30.39 0.56 10.24
CA GLU A 286 -31.67 0.54 9.51
C GLU A 286 -31.84 1.73 8.55
N LYS A 287 -31.43 2.93 8.99
CA LYS A 287 -31.43 4.14 8.16
C LYS A 287 -30.49 4.00 6.96
N GLN A 288 -29.29 3.48 7.16
CA GLN A 288 -28.33 3.22 6.09
C GLN A 288 -28.84 2.13 5.14
N GLN A 289 -29.45 1.07 5.65
CA GLN A 289 -30.06 0.02 4.84
C GLN A 289 -31.19 0.59 3.98
N LYS A 290 -32.09 1.41 4.54
CA LYS A 290 -33.15 2.06 3.77
C LYS A 290 -32.57 2.93 2.66
N THR A 291 -31.53 3.70 2.96
CA THR A 291 -30.82 4.55 2.00
C THR A 291 -30.20 3.71 0.88
N LEU A 292 -29.44 2.65 1.22
CA LEU A 292 -28.84 1.73 0.26
C LEU A 292 -29.90 1.02 -0.57
N LYS A 293 -31.02 0.59 0.02
CA LYS A 293 -32.15 -0.03 -0.70
C LYS A 293 -32.72 0.94 -1.73
N THR A 294 -33.01 2.18 -1.33
CA THR A 294 -33.53 3.21 -2.23
C THR A 294 -32.53 3.51 -3.35
N MET A 295 -31.26 3.72 -3.01
CA MET A 295 -30.21 4.08 -3.96
C MET A 295 -29.93 2.97 -4.97
N THR A 296 -29.94 1.70 -4.53
CA THR A 296 -29.75 0.53 -5.40
C THR A 296 -30.97 0.24 -6.27
N SER A 297 -32.16 0.75 -5.93
CA SER A 297 -33.36 0.65 -6.75
C SER A 297 -33.46 1.69 -7.87
N ILE A 298 -32.61 2.72 -7.87
CA ILE A 298 -32.58 3.73 -8.95
C ILE A 298 -32.17 3.06 -10.28
N PRO A 299 -32.85 3.37 -11.41
CA PRO A 299 -32.46 2.87 -12.73
C PRO A 299 -31.01 3.20 -13.08
N GLY A 300 -30.32 2.28 -13.76
CA GLY A 300 -28.88 2.39 -14.04
C GLY A 300 -28.47 3.71 -14.68
N LEU A 301 -29.20 4.14 -15.72
CA LEU A 301 -28.94 5.42 -16.42
C LEU A 301 -29.01 6.64 -15.50
N CYS A 302 -29.99 6.68 -14.60
CA CYS A 302 -30.14 7.76 -13.62
C CYS A 302 -29.01 7.71 -12.58
N PHE A 303 -28.64 6.52 -12.12
CA PHE A 303 -27.53 6.33 -11.20
C PHE A 303 -26.20 6.76 -11.83
N ASP A 304 -25.97 6.44 -13.10
CA ASP A 304 -24.78 6.87 -13.83
C ASP A 304 -24.72 8.39 -14.03
N LEU A 305 -25.86 9.04 -14.26
CA LEU A 305 -25.95 10.52 -14.23
C LEU A 305 -25.54 11.08 -12.87
N MET A 306 -26.06 10.51 -11.77
CA MET A 306 -25.68 10.91 -10.42
C MET A 306 -24.18 10.71 -10.13
N ARG A 307 -23.62 9.56 -10.53
CA ARG A 307 -22.18 9.30 -10.39
C ARG A 307 -21.33 10.25 -11.22
N ARG A 308 -21.75 10.59 -12.44
CA ARG A 308 -21.09 11.61 -13.27
C ARG A 308 -21.11 12.97 -12.59
N TRP A 309 -22.23 13.34 -11.98
CA TRP A 309 -22.35 14.56 -11.19
C TRP A 309 -21.44 14.55 -9.95
N ASP A 310 -21.40 13.46 -9.16
CA ASP A 310 -20.54 13.33 -7.97
C ASP A 310 -19.03 13.40 -8.33
N ARG A 311 -18.67 13.06 -9.57
CA ARG A 311 -17.31 13.16 -10.13
C ARG A 311 -16.97 14.54 -10.73
N ARG A 312 -17.90 15.50 -10.75
CA ARG A 312 -17.59 16.85 -11.24
C ARG A 312 -16.51 17.49 -10.39
N GLY A 313 -15.49 18.05 -11.04
CA GLY A 313 -14.27 18.56 -10.38
C GLY A 313 -13.07 17.62 -10.49
N GLY A 314 -13.22 16.46 -11.15
CA GLY A 314 -12.10 15.55 -11.44
C GLY A 314 -11.42 15.07 -10.15
N ILE A 315 -10.11 15.30 -10.04
CA ILE A 315 -9.32 14.93 -8.87
C ILE A 315 -9.77 15.65 -7.59
N ASN A 316 -10.43 16.80 -7.70
CA ASN A 316 -10.97 17.57 -6.58
C ASN A 316 -12.48 17.37 -6.40
N SER A 317 -13.07 16.37 -7.06
CA SER A 317 -14.49 16.07 -6.93
C SER A 317 -14.83 15.52 -5.54
N LYS A 318 -16.08 15.72 -5.09
CA LYS A 318 -16.58 15.17 -3.82
C LYS A 318 -16.40 13.65 -3.74
N SER A 319 -16.55 12.94 -4.87
CA SER A 319 -16.33 11.49 -4.93
C SER A 319 -14.90 11.06 -4.61
N VAL A 320 -13.91 11.89 -4.97
CA VAL A 320 -12.49 11.63 -4.73
C VAL A 320 -12.12 12.06 -3.33
N LEU A 321 -12.46 13.29 -2.93
CA LEU A 321 -12.11 13.84 -1.63
C LEU A 321 -12.73 13.05 -0.47
N ARG A 322 -13.91 12.45 -0.65
CA ARG A 322 -14.52 11.56 0.34
C ARG A 322 -13.67 10.32 0.66
N MET A 323 -12.93 9.82 -0.33
CA MET A 323 -12.12 8.59 -0.18
C MET A 323 -10.66 8.92 0.12
N ALA A 324 -10.09 9.89 -0.60
CA ALA A 324 -8.70 10.29 -0.50
C ALA A 324 -8.43 11.34 0.58
N GLY A 325 -9.44 12.05 1.07
CA GLY A 325 -9.27 13.19 1.95
C GLY A 325 -8.83 14.45 1.20
N SER A 326 -9.10 15.61 1.78
CA SER A 326 -8.71 16.92 1.23
C SER A 326 -7.19 17.11 1.22
N GLY A 327 -6.49 16.56 2.20
CA GLY A 327 -5.03 16.67 2.36
C GLY A 327 -4.20 15.66 1.56
N ALA A 328 -4.80 14.79 0.75
CA ALA A 328 -4.04 13.82 -0.06
C ALA A 328 -3.14 14.51 -1.10
N ASP A 329 -2.08 13.82 -1.53
CA ASP A 329 -1.28 14.24 -2.67
C ASP A 329 -2.06 14.07 -3.99
N GLU A 330 -1.59 14.72 -5.05
CA GLU A 330 -2.26 14.73 -6.34
C GLU A 330 -2.34 13.34 -6.99
N GLU A 331 -1.29 12.53 -6.86
CA GLU A 331 -1.23 11.19 -7.45
C GLU A 331 -2.22 10.23 -6.77
N THR A 332 -2.35 10.32 -5.45
CA THR A 332 -3.39 9.62 -4.69
C THR A 332 -4.79 10.00 -5.16
N ARG A 333 -5.06 11.29 -5.40
CA ARG A 333 -6.36 11.75 -5.94
C ARG A 333 -6.59 11.28 -7.38
N LYS A 334 -5.56 11.26 -8.23
CA LYS A 334 -5.62 10.71 -9.60
C LYS A 334 -5.94 9.21 -9.59
N LEU A 335 -5.27 8.44 -8.74
CA LEU A 335 -5.52 7.01 -8.56
C LEU A 335 -6.95 6.76 -8.08
N GLN A 336 -7.42 7.52 -7.08
CA GLN A 336 -8.79 7.40 -6.60
C GLN A 336 -9.83 7.75 -7.68
N LEU A 337 -9.60 8.81 -8.47
CA LEU A 337 -10.48 9.16 -9.59
C LEU A 337 -10.58 8.02 -10.61
N ARG A 338 -9.44 7.40 -10.94
CA ARG A 338 -9.36 6.27 -11.86
C ARG A 338 -10.20 5.09 -11.37
N PHE A 339 -10.02 4.68 -10.11
CA PHE A 339 -10.84 3.59 -9.53
C PHE A 339 -12.33 3.95 -9.49
N ASN A 340 -12.68 5.23 -9.24
CA ASN A 340 -14.06 5.70 -9.30
C ASN A 340 -14.68 5.61 -10.71
N GLN A 341 -13.86 5.72 -11.77
CA GLN A 341 -14.27 5.58 -13.17
C GLN A 341 -14.35 4.12 -13.61
N GLN A 342 -13.45 3.27 -13.13
CA GLN A 342 -13.43 1.83 -13.42
C GLN A 342 -14.54 1.05 -12.70
N SER A 343 -15.03 1.58 -11.58
CA SER A 343 -16.12 0.97 -10.83
C SER A 343 -17.44 0.96 -11.61
N ARG A 344 -17.88 -0.23 -12.05
CA ARG A 344 -19.12 -0.42 -12.82
C ARG A 344 -20.36 -0.24 -11.95
N THR A 345 -21.32 0.54 -12.41
CA THR A 345 -22.54 0.86 -11.65
C THR A 345 -23.38 -0.36 -11.32
N GLU A 346 -23.53 -1.28 -12.26
CA GLU A 346 -24.34 -2.47 -12.05
C GLU A 346 -23.73 -3.41 -11.00
N VAL A 347 -22.40 -3.50 -10.94
CA VAL A 347 -21.66 -4.33 -9.97
C VAL A 347 -21.72 -3.67 -8.60
N TRP A 348 -21.43 -2.37 -8.54
CA TRP A 348 -21.52 -1.59 -7.32
C TRP A 348 -22.91 -1.70 -6.68
N ARG A 349 -23.98 -1.58 -7.49
CA ARG A 349 -25.36 -1.72 -7.00
C ARG A 349 -25.64 -3.10 -6.42
N ARG A 350 -25.22 -4.17 -7.12
CA ARG A 350 -25.41 -5.56 -6.67
C ARG A 350 -24.67 -5.84 -5.38
N MET A 351 -23.38 -5.51 -5.30
CA MET A 351 -22.59 -5.68 -4.07
C MET A 351 -23.13 -4.83 -2.91
N SER A 352 -23.48 -3.57 -3.16
CA SER A 352 -24.06 -2.68 -2.14
C SER A 352 -25.39 -3.20 -1.59
N ARG A 353 -26.20 -3.83 -2.45
CA ARG A 353 -27.43 -4.51 -2.03
C ARG A 353 -27.11 -5.78 -1.25
N GLY A 354 -26.10 -6.53 -1.66
CA GLY A 354 -25.60 -7.73 -0.99
C GLY A 354 -25.01 -7.50 0.41
N MET A 355 -24.58 -6.27 0.71
CA MET A 355 -24.16 -5.84 2.05
C MET A 355 -25.32 -5.71 3.04
N ILE A 356 -26.56 -5.72 2.56
CA ILE A 356 -27.76 -5.59 3.38
C ILE A 356 -28.23 -7.00 3.79
N GLY A 357 -27.97 -7.37 5.04
CA GLY A 357 -28.45 -8.62 5.64
C GLY A 357 -29.85 -8.51 6.23
N ASP A 358 -30.47 -9.67 6.48
CA ASP A 358 -31.62 -9.79 7.37
C ASP A 358 -31.11 -10.00 8.80
N TYR A 359 -30.93 -8.88 9.50
CA TYR A 359 -30.45 -8.86 10.88
C TYR A 359 -31.57 -9.09 11.91
N SER A 360 -32.81 -9.31 11.47
CA SER A 360 -33.94 -9.62 12.36
C SER A 360 -33.96 -11.09 12.81
N LYS A 361 -33.22 -11.95 12.10
CA LYS A 361 -33.06 -13.38 12.40
C LYS A 361 -31.78 -13.62 13.19
N VAL A 362 -31.79 -14.66 14.02
CA VAL A 362 -30.63 -15.14 14.76
C VAL A 362 -30.35 -16.61 14.35
N PRO A 363 -29.22 -16.91 13.70
CA PRO A 363 -28.18 -15.98 13.24
C PRO A 363 -28.65 -15.08 12.08
N PRO A 364 -28.05 -13.88 11.91
CA PRO A 364 -28.40 -12.98 10.81
C PRO A 364 -28.13 -13.62 9.45
N LYS A 365 -29.05 -13.43 8.49
CA LYS A 365 -28.90 -13.99 7.14
C LYS A 365 -28.23 -12.97 6.21
N GLY A 366 -26.98 -13.23 5.86
CA GLY A 366 -26.19 -12.39 4.95
C GLY A 366 -25.81 -11.03 5.52
N GLY A 367 -25.31 -10.14 4.67
CA GLY A 367 -24.87 -8.80 5.03
C GLY A 367 -23.45 -8.73 5.60
N LEU A 368 -23.04 -7.54 6.02
CA LEU A 368 -21.75 -7.33 6.68
C LEU A 368 -21.73 -7.95 8.09
N PRO A 369 -20.57 -8.47 8.54
CA PRO A 369 -20.39 -9.01 9.88
C PRO A 369 -20.48 -7.90 10.95
N GLY A 370 -20.88 -8.30 12.15
CA GLY A 370 -20.89 -7.46 13.34
C GLY A 370 -20.12 -8.10 14.49
N ARG A 371 -20.50 -7.73 15.73
CA ARG A 371 -19.84 -8.19 16.97
C ARG A 371 -19.61 -9.70 17.02
N GLU A 372 -20.64 -10.49 16.71
CA GLU A 372 -20.59 -11.96 16.78
C GLU A 372 -19.40 -12.52 15.99
N VAL A 373 -19.30 -12.16 14.70
CA VAL A 373 -18.23 -12.61 13.81
C VAL A 373 -16.87 -12.05 14.24
N TRP A 374 -16.77 -10.75 14.54
CA TRP A 374 -15.48 -10.17 14.97
C TRP A 374 -14.95 -10.81 16.26
N SER A 375 -15.84 -11.06 17.24
CA SER A 375 -15.47 -11.67 18.52
C SER A 375 -15.04 -13.15 18.43
N GLY A 376 -15.42 -13.85 17.35
CA GLY A 376 -15.02 -15.23 17.09
C GLY A 376 -13.62 -15.39 16.48
N LEU A 377 -12.88 -14.30 16.26
CA LEU A 377 -11.51 -14.37 15.78
C LEU A 377 -10.55 -14.82 16.90
N GLN A 378 -10.14 -16.08 16.86
CA GLN A 378 -9.13 -16.66 17.76
C GLN A 378 -7.75 -16.78 17.10
N ILE A 379 -7.37 -15.75 16.34
CA ILE A 379 -6.16 -15.69 15.53
C ILE A 379 -5.49 -14.31 15.68
N PRO A 380 -4.22 -14.15 15.28
CA PRO A 380 -3.61 -12.83 15.16
C PRO A 380 -4.42 -11.89 14.25
N VAL A 381 -4.76 -10.70 14.78
CA VAL A 381 -5.50 -9.63 14.12
C VAL A 381 -4.66 -8.36 14.09
N PHE A 382 -4.42 -7.80 12.90
CA PHE A 382 -3.85 -6.47 12.73
C PHE A 382 -4.88 -5.52 12.12
N LEU A 383 -5.24 -4.46 12.84
CA LEU A 383 -6.17 -3.42 12.38
C LEU A 383 -5.40 -2.14 12.02
N ALA A 384 -5.57 -1.65 10.80
CA ALA A 384 -4.99 -0.39 10.35
C ALA A 384 -6.08 0.57 9.87
N ALA A 385 -5.96 1.86 10.15
CA ALA A 385 -6.84 2.90 9.61
C ALA A 385 -6.11 4.23 9.41
N GLY A 386 -6.65 5.08 8.53
CA GLY A 386 -6.19 6.46 8.37
C GLY A 386 -6.91 7.38 9.35
N GLU A 387 -6.20 8.32 9.94
CA GLU A 387 -6.77 9.31 10.87
C GLU A 387 -7.84 10.20 10.23
N ALA A 388 -7.68 10.52 8.94
CA ALA A 388 -8.60 11.33 8.15
C ALA A 388 -9.60 10.48 7.33
N ASP A 389 -9.83 9.21 7.72
CA ASP A 389 -10.80 8.35 7.05
C ASP A 389 -12.25 8.70 7.46
N GLU A 390 -13.00 9.32 6.55
CA GLU A 390 -14.42 9.64 6.78
C GLU A 390 -15.38 8.50 6.36
N VAL A 391 -14.89 7.49 5.64
CA VAL A 391 -15.70 6.39 5.09
C VAL A 391 -15.84 5.26 6.11
N THR A 392 -14.71 4.87 6.69
CA THR A 392 -14.63 3.95 7.83
C THR A 392 -13.76 4.59 8.93
N PRO A 393 -14.34 5.55 9.70
CA PRO A 393 -13.61 6.26 10.74
C PRO A 393 -12.91 5.35 11.75
N VAL A 394 -11.86 5.87 12.39
CA VAL A 394 -11.02 5.18 13.40
C VAL A 394 -11.84 4.54 14.51
N GLU A 395 -13.04 5.06 14.80
CA GLU A 395 -14.01 4.47 15.73
C GLU A 395 -14.36 3.01 15.37
N ASN A 396 -14.33 2.62 14.09
CA ASN A 396 -14.51 1.22 13.69
C ASN A 396 -13.38 0.32 14.23
N VAL A 397 -12.12 0.79 14.19
CA VAL A 397 -10.99 0.05 14.78
C VAL A 397 -11.18 -0.09 16.28
N ARG A 398 -11.52 1.01 16.98
CA ARG A 398 -11.79 1.00 18.43
C ARG A 398 -12.92 0.02 18.78
N ARG A 399 -13.95 -0.04 17.96
CA ARG A 399 -15.12 -0.89 18.19
C ARG A 399 -14.83 -2.38 17.93
N ILE A 400 -14.02 -2.70 16.92
CA ILE A 400 -13.54 -4.09 16.71
C ILE A 400 -12.64 -4.52 17.88
N VAL A 401 -11.79 -3.64 18.40
CA VAL A 401 -10.98 -3.90 19.61
C VAL A 401 -11.88 -4.24 20.81
N GLN A 402 -12.98 -3.51 21.00
CA GLN A 402 -13.98 -3.83 22.03
C GLN A 402 -14.65 -5.19 21.79
N PHE A 403 -14.98 -5.52 20.54
CA PHE A 403 -15.58 -6.81 20.20
C PHE A 403 -14.65 -7.98 20.49
N LEU A 404 -13.34 -7.78 20.35
CA LEU A 404 -12.29 -8.74 20.68
C LEU A 404 -11.96 -8.82 22.19
N GLY A 405 -12.70 -8.10 23.04
CA GLY A 405 -12.55 -8.17 24.50
C GLY A 405 -11.24 -7.56 25.01
N ARG A 406 -10.71 -6.54 24.33
CA ARG A 406 -9.49 -5.82 24.73
C ARG A 406 -9.80 -4.38 25.14
N ASP A 407 -8.98 -3.84 26.05
CA ASP A 407 -9.12 -2.46 26.53
C ASP A 407 -8.74 -1.45 25.43
N VAL A 408 -9.59 -0.45 25.26
CA VAL A 408 -9.48 0.60 24.24
C VAL A 408 -8.66 1.78 24.75
N ALA A 409 -8.39 1.86 26.06
CA ALA A 409 -7.68 2.98 26.69
C ALA A 409 -6.31 3.27 26.07
N ALA A 410 -5.67 2.25 25.46
CA ALA A 410 -4.38 2.39 24.76
C ALA A 410 -4.48 2.98 23.33
N ILE A 411 -5.69 3.21 22.80
CA ILE A 411 -5.93 3.81 21.47
C ILE A 411 -6.35 5.28 21.68
N GLU A 412 -5.38 6.14 21.98
CA GLU A 412 -5.64 7.53 22.37
C GLU A 412 -6.65 8.26 21.44
N PRO A 413 -7.64 8.97 22.01
CA PRO A 413 -8.52 9.85 21.24
C PRO A 413 -7.75 11.06 20.70
N PRO A 414 -8.27 11.77 19.67
CA PRO A 414 -7.64 12.99 19.17
C PRO A 414 -7.66 14.04 20.28
N SER A 415 -6.50 14.35 20.86
CA SER A 415 -6.36 15.53 21.71
C SER A 415 -6.09 16.73 20.81
N GLU A 416 -7.06 17.64 20.71
CA GLU A 416 -6.89 19.00 20.16
C GLU A 416 -6.01 19.90 21.06
N LYS A 417 -5.44 19.38 22.14
CA LYS A 417 -4.61 20.13 23.09
C LYS A 417 -3.32 19.39 23.37
N ALA A 418 -2.42 19.41 22.40
CA ALA A 418 -1.00 19.28 22.63
C ALA A 418 -0.27 20.30 21.74
N GLY A 419 -0.49 21.58 22.05
CA GLY A 419 0.52 22.58 21.78
C GLY A 419 1.81 22.20 22.50
N LEU A 420 2.92 22.27 21.76
CA LEU A 420 4.34 22.16 22.13
C LEU A 420 4.68 22.35 23.63
N PRO A 421 5.69 21.63 24.17
CA PRO A 421 7.12 21.96 23.95
C PRO A 421 8.05 20.73 23.80
N ILE A 422 9.32 20.73 23.34
CA ILE A 422 10.29 21.61 22.64
C ILE A 422 11.45 20.64 22.26
N ALA A 423 12.03 20.76 21.06
CA ALA A 423 13.48 20.65 20.80
C ALA A 423 13.80 20.97 19.32
N ALA A 424 13.58 22.21 18.92
CA ALA A 424 14.24 22.78 17.75
C ALA A 424 14.44 24.27 18.04
N ALA A 425 15.70 24.70 18.06
CA ALA A 425 16.11 26.08 18.24
C ALA A 425 15.52 26.97 17.11
N PRO A 426 15.33 28.28 17.34
CA PRO A 426 14.74 29.17 16.34
C PRO A 426 15.63 29.25 15.09
N PHE A 427 15.02 28.92 13.94
CA PHE A 427 15.58 29.03 12.60
C PHE A 427 15.57 30.49 12.16
N ASP A 428 16.73 30.99 11.72
CA ASP A 428 16.88 32.31 11.11
C ASP A 428 16.58 32.19 9.60
N PRO A 429 15.51 32.80 9.08
CA PRO A 429 15.11 32.69 7.68
C PRO A 429 16.05 33.39 6.68
N ALA A 430 17.14 34.01 7.14
CA ALA A 430 18.10 34.72 6.28
C ALA A 430 19.14 33.82 5.58
N MET A 431 19.08 32.48 5.69
CA MET A 431 20.08 31.55 5.12
C MET A 431 19.59 30.66 3.98
N VAL A 432 18.49 30.99 3.30
CA VAL A 432 18.06 30.24 2.11
C VAL A 432 18.73 30.83 0.87
N ASP A 433 19.62 30.03 0.28
CA ASP A 433 20.23 30.27 -1.02
C ASP A 433 19.14 30.33 -2.12
N PRO A 434 19.02 31.44 -2.88
CA PRO A 434 17.96 31.64 -3.87
C PRO A 434 18.10 30.82 -5.17
N GLU A 435 19.10 29.95 -5.32
CA GLU A 435 19.32 29.17 -6.56
C GLU A 435 18.80 27.70 -6.54
N LEU A 436 17.80 27.35 -5.73
CA LEU A 436 17.17 26.02 -5.82
C LEU A 436 16.08 25.97 -6.90
N ASP A 437 16.49 25.55 -8.10
CA ASP A 437 15.62 25.27 -9.25
C ASP A 437 14.49 24.26 -8.96
N GLU A 438 13.38 24.43 -9.68
CA GLU A 438 12.15 23.64 -9.60
C GLU A 438 12.38 22.12 -9.78
N ARG A 439 11.77 21.35 -8.87
CA ARG A 439 11.85 19.88 -8.83
C ARG A 439 11.17 19.26 -10.07
N LYS A 440 11.96 18.58 -10.90
CA LYS A 440 11.44 17.56 -11.85
C LYS A 440 11.58 16.19 -11.22
N HIS A 441 10.45 15.55 -10.92
CA HIS A 441 10.39 14.15 -10.49
C HIS A 441 10.98 13.24 -11.56
N GLN A 442 12.13 12.63 -11.29
CA GLN A 442 12.64 11.49 -12.06
C GLN A 442 12.33 10.20 -11.28
N ASP A 443 11.49 9.38 -11.90
CA ASP A 443 11.11 8.04 -11.47
C ASP A 443 12.34 7.11 -11.54
N SER A 444 12.91 6.73 -10.40
CA SER A 444 13.98 5.74 -10.33
C SER A 444 13.42 4.31 -10.31
N GLY A 445 12.55 4.02 -11.27
CA GLY A 445 12.10 2.66 -11.59
C GLY A 445 13.22 1.89 -12.27
N ILE A 446 13.79 0.91 -11.57
CA ILE A 446 14.78 -0.01 -12.13
C ILE A 446 14.10 -0.84 -13.24
N ASP A 447 14.64 -0.74 -14.46
CA ASP A 447 14.18 -1.44 -15.66
C ASP A 447 14.44 -2.96 -15.52
N ALA A 448 13.49 -3.77 -15.95
CA ALA A 448 13.58 -5.23 -15.95
C ALA A 448 14.68 -5.78 -16.88
N ARG A 449 15.35 -4.92 -17.65
CA ARG A 449 16.51 -5.24 -18.51
C ARG A 449 17.85 -5.35 -17.77
N ASP A 450 17.91 -4.99 -16.48
CA ASP A 450 19.15 -5.06 -15.68
C ASP A 450 19.42 -6.43 -15.02
N PHE A 451 18.69 -7.48 -15.41
CA PHE A 451 18.96 -8.87 -14.98
C PHE A 451 19.62 -9.68 -16.10
N PRO A 452 20.69 -10.45 -15.84
CA PRO A 452 21.30 -11.29 -16.85
C PRO A 452 20.30 -12.34 -17.37
N CYS A 453 20.10 -12.36 -18.67
CA CYS A 453 19.36 -13.40 -19.39
C CYS A 453 20.15 -14.72 -19.29
N LEU A 454 19.52 -15.78 -18.81
CA LEU A 454 20.08 -17.13 -18.89
C LEU A 454 19.41 -17.86 -20.05
N GLU A 455 20.02 -17.81 -21.22
CA GLU A 455 19.81 -18.80 -22.26
C GLU A 455 21.15 -19.34 -22.75
N LYS A 456 21.14 -20.65 -23.00
CA LYS A 456 22.20 -21.54 -23.51
C LYS A 456 23.14 -22.12 -22.46
N ASP A 457 22.73 -23.29 -21.96
CA ASP A 457 23.56 -24.50 -21.99
C ASP A 457 22.62 -25.71 -22.09
N ALA A 458 22.05 -25.87 -23.28
CA ALA A 458 21.46 -27.13 -23.73
C ALA A 458 22.39 -27.66 -24.83
N GLN A 459 23.44 -28.36 -24.42
CA GLN A 459 24.18 -29.35 -25.22
C GLN A 459 25.35 -29.86 -24.38
N LEU A 460 25.13 -30.98 -23.69
CA LEU A 460 26.06 -32.11 -23.61
C LEU A 460 25.26 -33.29 -23.05
N LYS A 461 24.97 -34.20 -23.97
CA LYS A 461 24.29 -35.50 -23.83
C LYS A 461 25.02 -36.35 -22.78
N ASP A 462 24.26 -36.93 -21.86
CA ASP A 462 23.86 -38.36 -21.85
C ASP A 462 25.03 -39.31 -22.10
N ASP A 463 25.42 -40.03 -21.04
CA ASP A 463 25.73 -41.45 -21.16
C ASP A 463 25.28 -42.21 -19.90
N ALA A 464 24.45 -43.22 -20.16
CA ALA A 464 24.19 -44.45 -19.42
C ALA A 464 23.44 -44.39 -18.05
N THR A 465 22.13 -44.54 -18.16
CA THR A 465 21.25 -45.35 -17.30
C THR A 465 21.74 -46.80 -17.13
N GLU A 466 21.66 -47.37 -15.92
CA GLU A 466 20.70 -48.45 -15.57
C GLU A 466 21.06 -49.21 -14.28
N SER A 467 20.01 -49.40 -13.48
CA SER A 467 19.61 -50.55 -12.64
C SER A 467 20.58 -51.10 -11.57
N LEU A 468 20.28 -51.11 -10.27
CA LEU A 468 19.20 -51.78 -9.51
C LEU A 468 19.40 -53.32 -9.37
N ALA A 469 20.07 -53.74 -8.31
CA ALA A 469 19.77 -54.95 -7.51
C ALA A 469 20.71 -54.97 -6.28
N SER A 470 20.19 -54.75 -5.08
CA SER A 470 19.79 -55.80 -4.12
C SER A 470 20.99 -56.57 -3.54
N THR A 471 21.29 -56.37 -2.26
CA THR A 471 21.31 -57.49 -1.30
C THR A 471 21.40 -57.02 0.14
N ARG A 472 20.76 -57.84 0.97
CA ARG A 472 20.36 -57.70 2.36
C ARG A 472 21.31 -58.58 3.17
N SER A 473 21.81 -58.12 4.31
CA SER A 473 22.28 -59.03 5.38
C SER A 473 21.68 -58.64 6.73
N THR A 474 20.63 -59.39 7.07
CA THR A 474 20.35 -60.07 8.36
C THR A 474 21.62 -60.41 9.16
N ASN A 475 21.71 -60.50 10.49
CA ASN A 475 20.85 -60.81 11.65
C ASN A 475 21.69 -60.37 12.90
N ASP A 476 21.20 -59.82 14.01
CA ASP A 476 20.21 -60.26 15.01
C ASP A 476 20.90 -60.69 16.33
N SER A 477 20.21 -60.42 17.45
CA SER A 477 20.34 -60.99 18.81
C SER A 477 20.91 -60.14 19.97
N ALA A 478 19.99 -59.97 20.92
CA ALA A 478 19.95 -59.40 22.27
C ALA A 478 21.03 -59.79 23.29
N VAL A 479 21.13 -59.02 24.38
CA VAL A 479 20.77 -59.40 25.78
C VAL A 479 21.24 -58.30 26.75
N ALA A 480 20.39 -57.93 27.72
CA ALA A 480 20.73 -57.13 28.91
C ALA A 480 20.90 -58.04 30.14
N PRO A 481 21.67 -57.64 31.18
CA PRO A 481 21.03 -57.29 32.46
C PRO A 481 21.76 -56.18 33.27
N ALA A 482 21.19 -55.84 34.42
CA ALA A 482 21.33 -54.58 35.16
C ALA A 482 22.34 -54.57 36.35
N GLU A 483 22.92 -53.36 36.59
CA GLU A 483 23.29 -52.68 37.88
C GLU A 483 24.50 -53.13 38.77
N PRO A 484 25.05 -52.31 39.72
CA PRO A 484 25.09 -50.82 39.91
C PRO A 484 26.46 -50.21 40.46
N ARG A 485 26.54 -48.85 40.59
CA ARG A 485 27.54 -48.01 41.36
C ARG A 485 28.98 -47.91 40.76
N THR A 486 29.81 -46.85 40.81
CA THR A 486 29.91 -45.53 41.50
C THR A 486 31.01 -44.69 40.80
N ASP A 487 30.92 -43.35 40.91
CA ASP A 487 31.96 -42.30 40.87
C ASP A 487 32.91 -42.10 39.66
N LEU A 488 32.83 -40.93 39.00
CA LEU A 488 33.77 -39.80 39.18
C LEU A 488 33.54 -38.72 38.11
N ALA A 489 33.65 -37.47 38.55
CA ALA A 489 33.43 -36.26 37.76
C ALA A 489 34.51 -36.05 36.68
N THR A 490 34.06 -35.81 35.45
CA THR A 490 34.87 -35.11 34.43
C THR A 490 34.03 -34.00 33.84
N VAL A 491 34.40 -32.76 34.18
CA VAL A 491 33.85 -31.53 33.61
C VAL A 491 34.22 -31.48 32.14
N SER A 492 33.27 -31.85 31.28
CA SER A 492 33.34 -31.64 29.84
C SER A 492 32.51 -30.41 29.50
N THR A 493 33.22 -29.33 29.17
CA THR A 493 32.71 -28.13 28.48
C THR A 493 31.68 -28.50 27.41
N PRO A 494 30.49 -27.89 27.37
CA PRO A 494 29.56 -28.13 26.29
C PRO A 494 30.12 -27.49 25.02
N SER A 495 30.56 -28.33 24.09
CA SER A 495 30.64 -27.96 22.69
C SER A 495 29.21 -27.64 22.24
N SER A 496 28.92 -26.35 22.08
CA SER A 496 27.67 -25.89 21.49
C SER A 496 27.69 -26.22 19.99
N SER A 497 27.36 -27.47 19.65
CA SER A 497 26.82 -27.78 18.34
C SER A 497 25.47 -27.08 18.23
N ALA A 498 25.48 -25.88 17.66
CA ALA A 498 24.28 -25.14 17.34
C ALA A 498 23.45 -25.96 16.35
N THR A 499 22.54 -26.77 16.87
CA THR A 499 21.44 -27.35 16.12
C THR A 499 20.57 -26.16 15.71
N THR A 500 20.68 -25.72 14.45
CA THR A 500 19.80 -24.71 13.86
C THR A 500 18.38 -25.27 13.80
N SER A 501 17.65 -25.17 14.91
CA SER A 501 16.22 -25.49 14.96
C SER A 501 15.47 -24.53 14.05
N LEU A 502 14.78 -25.06 13.04
CA LEU A 502 13.91 -24.29 12.17
C LEU A 502 12.83 -23.56 13.01
N PRO A 503 12.56 -22.26 12.77
CA PRO A 503 11.48 -21.58 13.47
C PRO A 503 10.14 -22.20 13.11
N ASN A 504 9.31 -22.46 14.12
CA ASN A 504 7.96 -22.96 13.93
C ASN A 504 6.96 -21.80 13.79
N PRO A 505 5.89 -21.97 13.00
CA PRO A 505 4.75 -21.04 12.99
C PRO A 505 4.17 -20.87 14.39
N HIS A 506 3.64 -19.67 14.69
CA HIS A 506 2.97 -19.43 15.96
C HIS A 506 1.61 -20.14 16.00
N PRO A 507 1.17 -20.62 17.19
CA PRO A 507 -0.13 -21.24 17.33
C PRO A 507 -1.25 -20.21 17.10
N ARG A 508 -2.41 -20.67 16.59
CA ARG A 508 -3.62 -19.85 16.43
C ARG A 508 -4.11 -19.41 17.80
N ARG A 509 -3.90 -18.12 18.11
CA ARG A 509 -4.41 -17.45 19.31
C ARG A 509 -4.65 -15.99 18.99
N LEU A 510 -5.59 -15.36 19.69
CA LEU A 510 -5.85 -13.94 19.55
C LEU A 510 -4.62 -13.13 19.99
N VAL A 511 -4.07 -12.38 19.04
CA VAL A 511 -3.05 -11.34 19.26
C VAL A 511 -3.54 -10.11 18.52
N LEU A 512 -3.73 -8.99 19.20
CA LEU A 512 -4.28 -7.79 18.58
C LEU A 512 -3.21 -6.71 18.43
N LYS A 513 -3.01 -6.27 17.18
CA LYS A 513 -2.23 -5.08 16.87
C LYS A 513 -3.11 -4.03 16.23
N THR A 514 -2.90 -2.77 16.57
CA THR A 514 -3.55 -1.64 15.89
C THR A 514 -2.54 -0.60 15.46
N ALA A 515 -2.81 0.07 14.34
CA ALA A 515 -2.04 1.20 13.85
C ALA A 515 -2.95 2.25 13.21
N ILE A 516 -2.87 3.49 13.69
CA ILE A 516 -3.56 4.63 13.08
C ILE A 516 -2.52 5.48 12.37
N LEU A 517 -2.60 5.50 11.04
CA LEU A 517 -1.73 6.33 10.21
C LEU A 517 -2.20 7.78 10.30
N PRO A 518 -1.29 8.74 10.54
CA PRO A 518 -1.64 10.13 10.80
C PRO A 518 -2.20 10.81 9.55
N ALA A 519 -2.94 11.91 9.75
CA ALA A 519 -3.39 12.77 8.66
C ALA A 519 -2.19 13.15 7.76
N PRO A 520 -2.33 13.14 6.43
CA PRO A 520 -3.57 13.07 5.65
C PRO A 520 -4.05 11.64 5.30
N ALA A 521 -3.56 10.60 5.97
CA ALA A 521 -3.99 9.23 5.69
C ALA A 521 -5.52 9.09 5.86
N SER A 522 -6.19 8.64 4.80
CA SER A 522 -7.65 8.51 4.70
C SER A 522 -8.03 7.08 4.25
N HIS A 523 -9.23 6.89 3.71
CA HIS A 523 -9.65 5.59 3.19
C HIS A 523 -8.76 5.07 2.04
N ALA A 524 -8.13 5.99 1.30
CA ALA A 524 -7.23 5.71 0.18
C ALA A 524 -5.76 5.49 0.59
N LEU A 525 -5.48 5.22 1.87
CA LEU A 525 -4.12 5.07 2.41
C LEU A 525 -3.25 3.98 1.74
N LEU A 526 -3.81 3.17 0.86
CA LEU A 526 -3.08 2.18 0.06
C LEU A 526 -2.37 2.80 -1.16
N PHE A 527 -2.72 4.03 -1.53
CA PHE A 527 -2.25 4.64 -2.79
C PHE A 527 -1.02 5.53 -2.58
N ALA A 528 -0.95 6.26 -1.46
CA ALA A 528 0.14 7.19 -1.19
C ALA A 528 1.38 6.44 -0.67
N PRO A 529 2.57 6.62 -1.26
CA PRO A 529 3.80 6.00 -0.74
C PRO A 529 4.08 6.34 0.73
N SER A 530 3.73 7.57 1.16
CA SER A 530 3.89 8.05 2.52
C SER A 530 3.11 7.24 3.56
N THR A 531 1.99 6.62 3.17
CA THR A 531 1.17 5.77 4.04
C THR A 531 1.39 4.29 3.77
N THR A 532 1.55 3.92 2.50
CA THR A 532 1.67 2.52 2.09
C THR A 532 3.00 1.90 2.49
N ARG A 533 4.11 2.66 2.49
CA ARG A 533 5.43 2.16 2.92
C ARG A 533 5.47 1.85 4.42
N PRO A 534 5.04 2.75 5.32
CA PRO A 534 4.85 2.41 6.73
C PRO A 534 3.91 1.21 6.92
N LEU A 535 2.79 1.17 6.22
CA LEU A 535 1.84 0.07 6.34
C LEU A 535 2.44 -1.28 5.93
N ALA A 536 3.16 -1.35 4.81
CA ALA A 536 3.84 -2.56 4.36
C ALA A 536 4.89 -3.05 5.37
N GLY A 537 5.65 -2.13 5.98
CA GLY A 537 6.61 -2.45 7.03
C GLY A 537 5.93 -2.97 8.30
N LEU A 538 4.82 -2.36 8.73
CA LEU A 538 4.02 -2.83 9.87
C LEU A 538 3.42 -4.21 9.62
N ILE A 539 2.88 -4.45 8.42
CA ILE A 539 2.37 -5.77 8.02
C ILE A 539 3.49 -6.80 8.05
N THR A 540 4.63 -6.51 7.41
CA THR A 540 5.79 -7.41 7.36
C THR A 540 6.27 -7.79 8.77
N HIS A 541 6.35 -6.81 9.66
CA HIS A 541 6.71 -7.05 11.06
C HIS A 541 5.68 -7.90 11.78
N PHE A 542 4.38 -7.59 11.64
CA PHE A 542 3.30 -8.37 12.25
C PHE A 542 3.30 -9.84 11.79
N LEU A 543 3.47 -10.07 10.47
CA LEU A 543 3.57 -11.41 9.88
C LEU A 543 4.72 -12.21 10.50
N ALA A 544 5.91 -11.61 10.59
CA ALA A 544 7.10 -12.27 11.13
C ALA A 544 7.03 -12.50 12.64
N THR A 545 6.43 -11.58 13.40
CA THR A 545 6.47 -11.64 14.88
C THR A 545 5.30 -12.42 15.47
N HIS A 546 4.15 -12.48 14.78
CA HIS A 546 2.92 -13.01 15.37
C HIS A 546 2.28 -14.15 14.57
N ILE A 547 2.67 -14.37 13.31
CA ILE A 547 2.13 -15.46 12.49
C ILE A 547 3.19 -16.54 12.25
N ASP A 548 4.27 -16.21 11.55
CA ASP A 548 5.30 -17.16 11.19
C ASP A 548 6.67 -16.46 11.11
N PRO A 549 7.61 -16.77 12.02
CA PRO A 549 8.95 -16.17 12.00
C PRO A 549 9.70 -16.35 10.68
N ARG A 550 9.36 -17.38 9.91
CA ARG A 550 9.95 -17.65 8.60
C ARG A 550 9.52 -16.62 7.54
N LEU A 551 8.49 -15.81 7.79
CA LEU A 551 8.11 -14.66 6.96
C LEU A 551 9.04 -13.44 7.15
N SER A 552 9.97 -13.50 8.12
CA SER A 552 11.03 -12.50 8.25
C SER A 552 11.99 -12.60 7.05
N LEU A 553 12.02 -11.56 6.22
CA LEU A 553 12.97 -11.49 5.10
C LEU A 553 14.42 -11.63 5.58
N GLY A 554 14.74 -11.07 6.75
CA GLY A 554 16.06 -11.20 7.33
C GLY A 554 16.41 -12.64 7.70
N TRP A 555 15.45 -13.40 8.23
CA TRP A 555 15.64 -14.83 8.48
C TRP A 555 15.78 -15.60 7.16
N GLN A 556 14.89 -15.38 6.18
CA GLN A 556 14.94 -16.07 4.89
C GLN A 556 16.27 -15.84 4.17
N LEU A 557 16.74 -14.59 4.13
CA LEU A 557 18.00 -14.27 3.51
C LEU A 557 19.18 -14.95 4.20
N THR A 558 19.16 -15.11 5.53
CA THR A 558 20.17 -15.84 6.29
C THR A 558 20.11 -17.34 6.00
N HIS A 559 18.91 -17.92 6.01
CA HIS A 559 18.68 -19.32 5.68
C HIS A 559 19.13 -19.66 4.26
N LEU A 560 18.87 -18.79 3.29
CA LEU A 560 19.25 -19.02 1.89
C LEU A 560 20.75 -18.84 1.64
N SER A 561 21.48 -18.19 2.54
CA SER A 561 22.95 -18.05 2.41
C SER A 561 23.78 -19.20 2.95
N THR A 562 23.19 -20.18 3.64
CA THR A 562 23.96 -21.32 4.18
C THR A 562 24.36 -22.33 3.10
N SER A 563 23.99 -22.12 1.84
CA SER A 563 24.49 -22.90 0.70
C SER A 563 25.89 -22.42 0.29
N GLY A 564 26.89 -23.20 0.70
CA GLY A 564 28.32 -22.94 0.48
C GLY A 564 28.68 -22.81 -0.99
N LYS A 565 28.91 -21.57 -1.43
CA LYS A 565 29.70 -21.15 -2.61
C LYS A 565 30.03 -19.65 -2.41
N TRP A 566 30.79 -19.35 -1.36
CA TRP A 566 30.92 -17.98 -0.85
C TRP A 566 31.99 -17.12 -1.57
N ASP A 567 33.00 -17.71 -2.21
CA ASP A 567 34.17 -16.93 -2.66
C ASP A 567 34.11 -16.37 -4.09
N VAL A 568 33.66 -17.13 -5.09
CA VAL A 568 33.89 -16.73 -6.49
C VAL A 568 32.83 -15.75 -7.01
N LYS A 569 31.53 -15.96 -6.69
CA LYS A 569 30.44 -15.07 -7.14
C LYS A 569 30.40 -13.73 -6.39
N ASN A 570 30.88 -13.70 -5.15
CA ASN A 570 30.92 -12.48 -4.35
C ASN A 570 32.05 -11.55 -4.80
N LEU A 571 33.16 -12.08 -5.31
CA LEU A 571 34.29 -11.26 -5.77
C LEU A 571 33.95 -10.38 -6.96
N ALA A 572 33.37 -10.93 -8.03
CA ALA A 572 33.00 -10.14 -9.22
C ALA A 572 31.98 -9.04 -8.87
N LYS A 573 30.99 -9.38 -8.04
CA LYS A 573 30.00 -8.42 -7.54
C LYS A 573 30.62 -7.35 -6.65
N TRP A 574 31.56 -7.73 -5.78
CA TRP A 574 32.30 -6.79 -4.93
C TRP A 574 33.22 -5.88 -5.76
N ALA A 575 33.87 -6.42 -6.80
CA ALA A 575 34.76 -5.68 -7.68
C ALA A 575 33.99 -4.61 -8.48
N ALA A 576 32.81 -4.95 -8.99
CA ALA A 576 31.93 -4.02 -9.72
C ALA A 576 31.34 -2.88 -8.85
N VAL A 577 31.40 -3.00 -7.52
CA VAL A 577 30.91 -1.96 -6.62
C VAL A 577 31.97 -0.88 -6.44
N VAL A 578 31.56 0.40 -6.61
CA VAL A 578 32.43 1.56 -6.36
C VAL A 578 32.99 1.49 -4.93
N PRO A 579 34.30 1.65 -4.71
CA PRO A 579 34.90 1.47 -3.39
C PRO A 579 34.36 2.41 -2.30
N VAL A 580 34.26 3.71 -2.62
CA VAL A 580 33.88 4.80 -1.70
C VAL A 580 32.81 5.66 -2.36
N SER A 581 31.77 6.04 -1.63
CA SER A 581 30.70 6.93 -2.12
C SER A 581 31.18 8.38 -2.28
N GLU A 582 30.35 9.24 -2.87
CA GLU A 582 30.47 10.69 -2.67
C GLU A 582 30.19 11.06 -1.18
N PRO A 583 30.61 12.25 -0.72
CA PRO A 583 30.32 12.71 0.65
C PRO A 583 28.81 12.77 0.93
N ILE A 584 28.40 12.25 2.08
CA ILE A 584 27.00 12.26 2.54
C ILE A 584 26.90 13.26 3.70
N ALA A 585 26.14 14.33 3.46
CA ALA A 585 25.86 15.40 4.43
C ALA A 585 27.11 15.93 5.16
N ASN A 586 28.24 16.04 4.44
CA ASN A 586 29.55 16.47 4.97
C ASN A 586 29.97 15.76 6.27
N THR A 587 29.51 14.53 6.47
CA THR A 587 29.76 13.76 7.68
C THR A 587 30.32 12.38 7.35
N PHE A 588 29.80 11.73 6.31
CA PHE A 588 30.13 10.33 6.03
C PHE A 588 30.59 10.08 4.60
N HIS A 589 31.33 8.98 4.44
CA HIS A 589 31.43 8.21 3.21
C HIS A 589 30.94 6.78 3.47
N ALA A 590 30.16 6.23 2.54
CA ALA A 590 29.79 4.82 2.54
C ALA A 590 30.82 4.01 1.73
N LEU A 591 31.38 2.94 2.32
CA LEU A 591 32.40 2.11 1.69
C LEU A 591 31.92 0.67 1.49
N LYS A 592 32.48 -0.02 0.49
CA LYS A 592 32.53 -1.49 0.49
C LYS A 592 33.69 -1.96 1.39
N THR A 593 33.61 -3.18 1.93
CA THR A 593 34.72 -3.75 2.73
C THR A 593 36.01 -3.75 1.93
N LEU A 594 37.14 -3.47 2.56
CA LEU A 594 38.47 -3.63 1.96
C LEU A 594 38.82 -5.12 1.90
N ARG A 595 39.87 -5.46 1.15
CA ARG A 595 40.45 -6.82 1.09
C ARG A 595 41.98 -6.73 1.10
N GLU A 596 42.64 -7.59 1.88
CA GLU A 596 44.09 -7.50 2.11
C GLU A 596 44.92 -7.54 0.81
N VAL A 597 44.53 -8.42 -0.10
CA VAL A 597 45.27 -8.73 -1.34
C VAL A 597 44.71 -8.03 -2.58
N ASP A 598 43.78 -7.09 -2.43
CA ASP A 598 43.22 -6.38 -3.58
C ASP A 598 44.15 -5.28 -4.10
N GLU A 599 44.31 -5.21 -5.42
CA GLU A 599 45.22 -4.27 -6.08
C GLU A 599 44.77 -2.81 -5.93
N THR A 600 43.47 -2.56 -5.71
CA THR A 600 42.87 -1.22 -5.75
C THR A 600 42.24 -0.78 -4.42
N HIS A 601 41.71 -1.71 -3.63
CA HIS A 601 40.96 -1.44 -2.40
C HIS A 601 41.45 -2.30 -1.23
N SER A 602 42.77 -2.37 -1.07
CA SER A 602 43.48 -2.90 0.10
C SER A 602 43.86 -1.80 1.09
N PRO A 603 44.12 -2.12 2.38
CA PRO A 603 44.44 -1.10 3.39
C PRO A 603 45.58 -0.17 2.98
N LYS A 604 46.67 -0.72 2.41
CA LYS A 604 47.84 0.07 1.97
C LYS A 604 47.48 1.09 0.89
N VAL A 605 46.74 0.67 -0.13
CA VAL A 605 46.30 1.55 -1.23
C VAL A 605 45.27 2.56 -0.73
N PHE A 606 44.34 2.10 0.09
CA PHE A 606 43.26 2.91 0.65
C PHE A 606 43.81 4.07 1.49
N VAL A 607 44.73 3.80 2.42
CA VAL A 607 45.32 4.85 3.27
C VAL A 607 46.11 5.86 2.43
N LYS A 608 46.84 5.40 1.41
CA LYS A 608 47.57 6.31 0.50
C LYS A 608 46.63 7.31 -0.20
N GLN A 609 45.40 6.90 -0.50
CA GLN A 609 44.43 7.73 -1.21
C GLN A 609 43.52 8.57 -0.29
N TRP A 610 43.22 8.06 0.91
CA TRP A 610 42.17 8.60 1.78
C TRP A 610 42.67 9.18 3.11
N ALA A 611 43.94 8.99 3.49
CA ALA A 611 44.50 9.66 4.66
C ALA A 611 44.40 11.18 4.51
N GLY A 612 43.92 11.85 5.56
CA GLY A 612 43.62 13.29 5.56
C GLY A 612 42.24 13.67 4.99
N LYS A 613 41.58 12.78 4.24
CA LYS A 613 40.17 12.94 3.82
C LYS A 613 39.21 12.19 4.74
N LEU A 614 39.63 11.04 5.24
CA LEU A 614 38.92 10.26 6.26
C LEU A 614 39.70 10.31 7.57
N SER A 615 38.99 10.50 8.68
CA SER A 615 39.59 10.42 10.01
C SER A 615 39.47 9.02 10.60
N ASP A 616 38.35 8.34 10.34
CA ASP A 616 37.98 7.06 10.96
C ASP A 616 37.20 6.17 9.98
N VAL A 617 37.31 4.86 10.18
CA VAL A 617 36.56 3.82 9.49
C VAL A 617 35.79 2.98 10.51
N ILE A 618 34.47 2.91 10.34
CA ILE A 618 33.55 2.14 11.16
C ILE A 618 33.11 0.91 10.36
N ASP A 619 33.54 -0.26 10.83
CA ASP A 619 33.17 -1.54 10.30
C ASP A 619 31.92 -2.08 11.01
N ILE A 620 30.79 -2.04 10.30
CA ILE A 620 29.51 -2.53 10.83
C ILE A 620 29.24 -4.00 10.51
N SER A 621 30.20 -4.74 9.95
CA SER A 621 30.04 -6.18 9.65
C SER A 621 30.12 -7.04 10.91
N HIS A 622 29.49 -8.21 10.90
CA HIS A 622 29.50 -9.13 12.05
C HIS A 622 30.86 -9.83 12.19
N ASP A 623 31.31 -10.46 11.10
CA ASP A 623 32.53 -11.25 11.06
C ASP A 623 33.78 -10.38 11.13
N ALA A 624 34.93 -10.97 11.45
CA ALA A 624 36.22 -10.27 11.34
C ALA A 624 36.42 -9.76 9.89
N PRO A 625 37.00 -8.56 9.71
CA PRO A 625 37.27 -8.03 8.39
C PRO A 625 38.23 -8.94 7.60
N VAL A 626 38.07 -9.00 6.28
CA VAL A 626 38.93 -9.77 5.36
C VAL A 626 40.23 -9.03 5.00
N TYR A 627 40.65 -8.13 5.88
CA TYR A 627 41.84 -7.30 5.80
C TYR A 627 42.32 -6.98 7.22
N ASP A 628 43.59 -6.67 7.38
CA ASP A 628 44.15 -6.26 8.67
C ASP A 628 43.84 -4.79 8.96
N PRO A 629 43.04 -4.46 9.99
CA PRO A 629 42.76 -3.08 10.36
C PRO A 629 43.99 -2.27 10.75
N ALA A 630 45.07 -2.91 11.22
CA ALA A 630 46.32 -2.23 11.55
C ALA A 630 46.93 -1.52 10.31
N GLY A 631 46.64 -2.03 9.11
CA GLY A 631 47.02 -1.40 7.85
C GLY A 631 46.40 0.00 7.66
N LEU A 632 45.27 0.31 8.31
CA LEU A 632 44.64 1.64 8.25
C LEU A 632 45.40 2.69 9.08
N SER A 633 46.14 2.25 10.09
CA SER A 633 46.86 3.11 11.03
C SER A 633 48.28 3.48 10.56
N SER A 634 48.68 3.07 9.36
CA SER A 634 50.03 3.29 8.79
C SER A 634 50.00 4.28 7.60
N PRO A 635 49.86 5.59 7.83
CA PRO A 635 49.75 6.59 6.77
C PRO A 635 51.10 6.90 6.09
N PRO A 636 51.07 7.48 4.87
CA PRO A 636 52.23 8.13 4.28
C PRO A 636 52.81 9.22 5.21
N PRO A 637 54.12 9.54 5.12
CA PRO A 637 54.74 10.58 5.94
C PRO A 637 53.98 11.92 5.84
N GLY A 638 53.66 12.51 6.98
CA GLY A 638 53.00 13.83 7.07
C GLY A 638 51.47 13.82 7.06
N LEU A 639 50.81 12.65 6.99
CA LEU A 639 49.35 12.53 7.09
C LEU A 639 48.91 11.81 8.38
N PRO A 640 47.73 12.17 8.94
CA PRO A 640 47.21 11.49 10.13
C PRO A 640 46.75 10.06 9.81
N PRO A 641 46.85 9.11 10.76
CA PRO A 641 46.39 7.73 10.59
C PRO A 641 44.87 7.67 10.50
N ILE A 642 44.31 6.67 9.82
CA ILE A 642 42.86 6.40 9.82
C ILE A 642 42.57 5.41 10.95
N ARG A 643 41.75 5.83 11.92
CA ARG A 643 41.35 4.96 13.05
C ARG A 643 40.31 3.94 12.63
N TYR A 644 40.37 2.74 13.19
CA TYR A 644 39.40 1.68 12.91
C TYR A 644 38.53 1.40 14.13
N HIS A 645 37.22 1.29 13.90
CA HIS A 645 36.21 1.00 14.91
C HIS A 645 35.33 -0.16 14.46
N LYS A 646 35.23 -1.21 15.27
CA LYS A 646 34.34 -2.35 15.00
C LYS A 646 33.01 -2.15 15.71
N PHE A 647 31.91 -2.20 14.95
CA PHE A 647 30.54 -2.12 15.46
C PHE A 647 29.72 -3.30 14.92
N PRO A 648 29.82 -4.51 15.50
CA PRO A 648 29.26 -5.71 14.89
C PRO A 648 27.73 -5.67 14.88
N THR A 649 27.12 -5.95 13.72
CA THR A 649 25.65 -5.96 13.56
C THR A 649 25.16 -7.22 12.87
N VAL A 650 23.91 -7.59 13.10
CA VAL A 650 23.29 -8.76 12.46
C VAL A 650 23.12 -8.52 10.96
N SER A 651 23.60 -9.46 10.15
CA SER A 651 23.52 -9.37 8.70
C SER A 651 22.08 -9.51 8.19
N LYS A 652 21.76 -8.77 7.12
CA LYS A 652 20.51 -8.88 6.33
C LYS A 652 19.20 -8.51 7.03
N GLN A 653 19.26 -8.02 8.27
CA GLN A 653 18.14 -7.46 9.00
C GLN A 653 18.31 -5.93 9.15
N PRO A 654 17.23 -5.14 9.12
CA PRO A 654 17.29 -3.73 9.49
C PRO A 654 17.76 -3.59 10.95
N PRO A 655 18.75 -2.72 11.25
CA PRO A 655 19.19 -2.43 12.60
C PRO A 655 18.03 -2.05 13.53
N THR A 656 18.05 -2.54 14.76
CA THR A 656 17.08 -2.23 15.82
C THR A 656 17.20 -0.77 16.29
N VAL A 657 16.25 -0.32 17.12
CA VAL A 657 16.30 1.02 17.71
C VAL A 657 17.50 1.15 18.65
N ALA A 658 17.79 0.11 19.45
CA ALA A 658 18.94 0.08 20.35
C ALA A 658 20.27 0.09 19.58
N GLU A 659 20.40 -0.71 18.52
CA GLU A 659 21.61 -0.70 17.68
C GLU A 659 21.84 0.67 17.03
N VAL A 660 20.78 1.32 16.54
CA VAL A 660 20.91 2.68 15.97
C VAL A 660 21.30 3.70 17.03
N ALA A 661 20.71 3.66 18.22
CA ALA A 661 21.11 4.55 19.31
C ALA A 661 22.59 4.36 19.70
N SER A 662 23.05 3.11 19.81
CA SER A 662 24.46 2.80 20.09
C SER A 662 25.40 3.24 18.96
N PHE A 663 25.00 3.07 17.70
CA PHE A 663 25.76 3.55 16.56
C PHE A 663 25.87 5.08 16.57
N ILE A 664 24.75 5.79 16.80
CA ILE A 664 24.74 7.24 16.88
C ILE A 664 25.66 7.72 18.02
N ALA A 665 25.60 7.10 19.19
CA ALA A 665 26.46 7.42 20.32
C ALA A 665 27.95 7.23 19.99
N LEU A 666 28.31 6.14 19.29
CA LEU A 666 29.67 5.90 18.80
C LEU A 666 30.12 7.02 17.86
N ILE A 667 29.30 7.37 16.87
CA ILE A 667 29.63 8.44 15.92
C ILE A 667 29.78 9.79 16.62
N ASP A 668 28.88 10.14 17.52
CA ASP A 668 28.94 11.39 18.28
C ASP A 668 30.22 11.47 19.14
N GLY A 669 30.60 10.35 19.77
CA GLY A 669 31.86 10.22 20.51
C GLY A 669 33.09 10.45 19.62
N ILE A 670 33.18 9.74 18.49
CA ILE A 670 34.28 9.89 17.52
C ILE A 670 34.38 11.33 17.02
N ARG A 671 33.24 11.98 16.73
CA ARG A 671 33.23 13.38 16.26
C ARG A 671 33.70 14.35 17.34
N ALA A 672 33.31 14.13 18.59
CA ALA A 672 33.76 14.94 19.71
C ALA A 672 35.27 14.82 19.94
N GLU A 673 35.80 13.58 19.91
CA GLU A 673 37.24 13.31 20.00
C GLU A 673 38.02 13.95 18.86
N ASN A 674 37.59 13.75 17.61
CA ASN A 674 38.23 14.36 16.44
C ASN A 674 38.26 15.89 16.53
N LYS A 675 37.19 16.51 17.04
CA LYS A 675 37.13 17.96 17.26
C LYS A 675 38.12 18.40 18.34
N ALA A 676 38.23 17.67 19.45
CA ALA A 676 39.15 17.98 20.54
C ALA A 676 40.62 17.85 20.10
N GLU A 677 40.92 16.89 19.24
CA GLU A 677 42.26 16.65 18.69
C GLU A 677 42.58 17.49 17.44
N GLY A 678 41.63 18.31 16.95
CA GLY A 678 41.80 19.09 15.72
C GLY A 678 41.93 18.25 14.45
N ARG A 679 41.49 16.98 14.48
CA ARG A 679 41.52 16.07 13.34
C ARG A 679 40.48 16.47 12.29
N LYS A 680 40.91 16.53 11.03
CA LYS A 680 40.06 16.83 9.87
C LYS A 680 39.83 15.56 9.06
N GLY A 681 38.61 15.38 8.58
CA GLY A 681 38.22 14.24 7.76
C GLY A 681 36.79 13.78 8.03
N LEU A 682 36.20 13.07 7.08
CA LEU A 682 34.89 12.46 7.20
C LEU A 682 35.01 11.03 7.77
N LEU A 683 33.86 10.46 8.16
CA LEU A 683 33.79 9.12 8.72
C LEU A 683 33.43 8.10 7.63
N GLY A 684 34.28 7.11 7.41
CA GLY A 684 33.99 6.00 6.51
C GLY A 684 33.16 4.94 7.21
N VAL A 685 32.03 4.52 6.65
CA VAL A 685 31.21 3.44 7.23
C VAL A 685 31.02 2.33 6.21
N HIS A 686 31.33 1.09 6.59
CA HIS A 686 31.20 -0.05 5.68
C HIS A 686 30.56 -1.26 6.32
N CYS A 687 29.75 -1.95 5.52
CA CYS A 687 29.43 -3.35 5.74
C CYS A 687 30.23 -4.17 4.72
N HIS A 688 29.59 -5.12 4.03
CA HIS A 688 30.26 -5.84 2.95
C HIS A 688 30.29 -5.01 1.64
N TYR A 689 29.14 -4.51 1.19
CA TYR A 689 29.04 -3.72 -0.06
C TYR A 689 28.77 -2.22 0.15
N GLY A 690 28.38 -1.80 1.36
CA GLY A 690 28.13 -0.38 1.65
C GLY A 690 26.79 0.16 1.15
N PHE A 691 25.71 -0.66 1.13
CA PHE A 691 24.38 -0.22 0.66
C PHE A 691 23.31 -0.32 1.76
N ASN A 692 22.82 -1.52 2.09
CA ASN A 692 21.61 -1.66 2.93
C ASN A 692 21.81 -1.27 4.39
N ARG A 693 22.65 -2.01 5.14
CA ARG A 693 22.91 -1.70 6.57
C ARG A 693 23.60 -0.35 6.74
N THR A 694 24.59 -0.08 5.89
CA THR A 694 25.29 1.21 5.87
C THR A 694 24.30 2.34 5.64
N GLY A 695 23.48 2.27 4.59
CA GLY A 695 22.46 3.27 4.32
C GLY A 695 21.45 3.42 5.44
N PHE A 696 21.03 2.32 6.08
CA PHE A 696 20.10 2.40 7.21
C PHE A 696 20.67 3.18 8.40
N PHE A 697 21.90 2.89 8.82
CA PHE A 697 22.54 3.63 9.91
C PHE A 697 22.81 5.08 9.54
N LEU A 698 23.31 5.34 8.32
CA LEU A 698 23.58 6.71 7.88
C LEU A 698 22.30 7.53 7.78
N VAL A 699 21.26 7.02 7.12
CA VAL A 699 19.94 7.68 7.04
C VAL A 699 19.38 7.94 8.44
N SER A 700 19.47 6.97 9.35
CA SER A 700 19.03 7.14 10.74
C SER A 700 19.77 8.29 11.44
N TYR A 701 21.09 8.39 11.26
CA TYR A 701 21.89 9.49 11.80
C TYR A 701 21.50 10.84 11.18
N LEU A 702 21.30 10.91 9.85
CA LEU A 702 20.88 12.15 9.17
C LEU A 702 19.55 12.66 9.73
N VAL A 703 18.60 11.77 9.99
CA VAL A 703 17.29 12.13 10.57
C VAL A 703 17.44 12.56 12.03
N GLU A 704 18.09 11.74 12.87
CA GLU A 704 18.12 11.94 14.33
C GLU A 704 19.12 13.00 14.81
N ARG A 705 20.14 13.34 14.02
CA ARG A 705 21.18 14.32 14.40
C ARG A 705 21.28 15.52 13.49
N LEU A 706 20.97 15.38 12.20
CA LEU A 706 21.10 16.47 11.23
C LEU A 706 19.75 17.07 10.79
N GLY A 707 18.64 16.60 11.35
CA GLY A 707 17.31 17.18 11.13
C GLY A 707 16.73 16.91 9.74
N PHE A 708 17.26 15.92 9.00
CA PHE A 708 16.71 15.55 7.71
C PHE A 708 15.33 14.92 7.87
N ARG A 709 14.46 15.14 6.90
CA ARG A 709 13.29 14.27 6.72
C ARG A 709 13.75 12.90 6.22
N VAL A 710 13.00 11.85 6.55
CA VAL A 710 13.36 10.47 6.14
C VAL A 710 13.46 10.33 4.61
N GLU A 711 12.57 10.99 3.86
CA GLU A 711 12.63 11.01 2.40
C GLU A 711 13.94 11.64 1.89
N ASP A 712 14.27 12.83 2.39
CA ASP A 712 15.45 13.60 1.97
C ASP A 712 16.75 12.87 2.35
N ALA A 713 16.78 12.19 3.49
CA ALA A 713 17.93 11.41 3.94
C ALA A 713 18.14 10.16 3.07
N ILE A 714 17.06 9.45 2.71
CA ILE A 714 17.12 8.29 1.78
C ILE A 714 17.61 8.75 0.40
N GLU A 715 17.10 9.88 -0.09
CA GLU A 715 17.51 10.44 -1.37
C GLU A 715 18.98 10.88 -1.36
N ALA A 716 19.41 11.60 -0.32
CA ALA A 716 20.81 12.03 -0.17
C ALA A 716 21.77 10.84 -0.18
N PHE A 717 21.42 9.76 0.55
CA PHE A 717 22.19 8.52 0.51
C PHE A 717 22.16 7.87 -0.89
N GLY A 718 20.98 7.81 -1.52
CA GLY A 718 20.81 7.26 -2.86
C GLY A 718 21.62 7.97 -3.94
N ARG A 719 21.68 9.31 -3.86
CA ARG A 719 22.44 10.16 -4.78
C ARG A 719 23.95 9.95 -4.62
N ALA A 720 24.43 9.92 -3.37
CA ALA A 720 25.86 9.75 -3.09
C ALA A 720 26.35 8.31 -3.31
N ARG A 721 25.46 7.31 -3.16
CA ARG A 721 25.78 5.88 -3.22
C ARG A 721 24.74 5.12 -4.05
N ALA A 722 24.66 5.43 -5.34
CA ALA A 722 23.67 4.84 -6.25
C ALA A 722 23.67 3.29 -6.25
N PRO A 723 22.49 2.62 -6.22
CA PRO A 723 21.13 3.19 -6.23
C PRO A 723 20.56 3.51 -4.82
N GLY A 724 21.40 3.54 -3.78
CA GLY A 724 20.99 3.71 -2.38
C GLY A 724 20.71 2.40 -1.67
N VAL A 725 19.76 2.43 -0.73
CA VAL A 725 19.31 1.24 0.01
C VAL A 725 18.57 0.32 -0.97
N ARG A 726 19.19 -0.81 -1.33
CA ARG A 726 18.71 -1.72 -2.38
C ARG A 726 17.53 -2.58 -1.94
N HIS A 727 17.45 -2.89 -0.65
CA HIS A 727 16.46 -3.82 -0.12
C HIS A 727 15.25 -3.07 0.41
N GLN A 728 14.08 -3.33 -0.19
CA GLN A 728 12.85 -2.60 0.13
C GLN A 728 12.45 -2.66 1.62
N HIS A 729 12.65 -3.79 2.29
CA HIS A 729 12.35 -3.92 3.72
C HIS A 729 13.19 -3.01 4.62
N PHE A 730 14.39 -2.59 4.20
CA PHE A 730 15.18 -1.59 4.93
C PHE A 730 14.57 -0.19 4.76
N VAL A 731 14.16 0.15 3.52
CA VAL A 731 13.48 1.42 3.20
C VAL A 731 12.15 1.52 3.96
N ASP A 732 11.34 0.46 3.90
CA ASP A 732 10.06 0.39 4.61
C ASP A 732 10.26 0.54 6.13
N ALA A 733 11.28 -0.11 6.70
CA ALA A 733 11.61 0.01 8.11
C ALA A 733 12.07 1.42 8.51
N LEU A 734 12.79 2.15 7.65
CA LEU A 734 13.15 3.57 7.87
C LEU A 734 11.89 4.44 7.91
N HIS A 735 10.98 4.28 6.94
CA HIS A 735 9.72 5.02 6.94
C HIS A 735 8.85 4.69 8.16
N VAL A 736 8.76 3.41 8.58
CA VAL A 736 8.04 3.04 9.81
C VAL A 736 8.64 3.69 11.06
N ARG A 737 9.96 3.83 11.10
CA ARG A 737 10.69 4.38 12.25
C ARG A 737 10.49 5.89 12.38
N TYR A 738 10.54 6.60 11.26
CA TYR A 738 10.53 8.07 11.23
C TYR A 738 9.21 8.66 10.73
N CYS A 739 8.12 7.89 10.72
CA CYS A 739 6.78 8.39 10.41
C CYS A 739 6.24 9.25 11.58
N VAL A 740 6.25 10.57 11.39
CA VAL A 740 5.75 11.55 12.36
C VAL A 740 4.24 11.36 12.59
N GLY A 741 3.81 11.24 13.85
CA GLY A 741 2.39 11.13 14.23
C GLY A 741 1.81 9.72 14.17
N LEU A 742 2.61 8.70 13.84
CA LEU A 742 2.15 7.30 13.78
C LEU A 742 1.80 6.76 15.17
N ARG A 743 0.50 6.58 15.43
CA ARG A 743 -0.01 6.00 16.69
C ARG A 743 -0.01 4.48 16.61
N LYS A 744 0.82 3.83 17.42
CA LYS A 744 0.89 2.37 17.57
C LYS A 744 0.42 2.02 18.98
N ALA A 745 -0.62 1.21 19.11
CA ALA A 745 -0.92 0.63 20.43
C ALA A 745 0.09 -0.48 20.75
N PRO A 746 0.41 -0.72 22.04
CA PRO A 746 1.07 -1.97 22.45
C PRO A 746 0.27 -3.18 21.94
N THR A 747 0.95 -4.30 21.71
CA THR A 747 0.26 -5.53 21.30
C THR A 747 -0.58 -6.05 22.47
N LEU A 748 -1.87 -6.31 22.23
CA LEU A 748 -2.87 -6.70 23.24
C LEU A 748 -3.27 -8.18 23.12
#